data_AF-A0A812LMA1-F1
#
_entry.id   AF-A0A812LMA1-F1
#
_cell.length_a   1.000
_cell.length_b   1.000
_cell.length_c   1.000
_cell.angle_alpha   90.00
_cell.angle_beta   90.00
_cell.angle_gamma   90.00
#
_symmetry.space_group_name_H-M   'P 1'
#
loop_
_entity.id
_entity.type
_entity.pdbx_description
1 polymer ?
#
loop_
_entity_poly.entity_id
_entity_poly.type
_entity_poly.pdbx_seq_one_letter_code
_entity_poly.pdbx_strand_id
1 'polypeptide(L)'
;MQRLEQAWPVPADCQCSLKVIPPYAQLLRLSPVKMGKQDEETRRHVELAWGIPWSPSEFIQCACKAVHPVAQEAQLPSELLQAVEVNCNATTASALEGKRTAWFEKWFKRCLELRTDECKLKDGMHPDVRGILEPKNLLVWREILDDLNYPDKTVIEEVISGTVLTGEVPSTGLFNPVFKPAAMSEDLLRDTADEGRHSVFRSVKSQGDLLDQEVKKQTLEELQKGWLEGPFDPSELPNGSVVSRRFGIQQGSKVRLIDDLSASHVNSCVQTNESPKPHSTDVLAALAIQLMRSTNEPLLGRTHDLKAAYRQLAVSQSSAWCSYVCIWDHERAAPVCFRLKALPFGACRSVYSFLRVVHSIWFIGTVGLSLPWVCYFDDFITICSGSLAHSTDATIKRLFKLLGWTLSSDGKKDLPFRRSFEALGIVVDLEESANKVVKFANTPSRVSELCGSIGDILDAGSLKQPLALRLRGRMQFADSQLFGRSARMCLRQVTKHAYSDVSDTLCEDCVFALDRFRKMLLEHKPRVLNGSLREKFVIFTDACFDPEASDWACGIGGLLFSDRGKLLGAFSEQLERWQIEALTEGFRKTVIFEAELLAVIVSQLVWGHVIRHAPVLWFVDNNASRDIAISGCTRSDNAQALLN
;
A
#
# COMPACT_ATOMS: atom_id res chain seq x y z
N MET A 1 -5.44 13.59 -40.00
CA MET A 1 -6.63 13.00 -40.66
C MET A 1 -7.79 13.94 -40.42
N GLN A 2 -8.36 14.51 -41.48
CA GLN A 2 -9.39 15.54 -41.42
C GLN A 2 -10.75 14.90 -41.09
N ARG A 3 -11.58 15.59 -40.31
CA ARG A 3 -12.97 15.18 -40.06
C ARG A 3 -13.79 15.36 -41.34
N LEU A 4 -14.79 14.52 -41.53
CA LEU A 4 -15.74 14.70 -42.64
C LEU A 4 -16.49 16.01 -42.47
N GLU A 5 -16.65 16.79 -43.54
CA GLU A 5 -17.52 17.97 -43.53
C GLU A 5 -18.98 17.61 -43.84
N GLN A 6 -19.18 16.50 -44.56
CA GLN A 6 -20.49 15.99 -44.97
C GLN A 6 -20.56 14.48 -44.73
N ALA A 7 -21.78 13.95 -44.74
CA ALA A 7 -22.00 12.53 -44.52
C ALA A 7 -21.41 11.70 -45.68
N TRP A 8 -20.70 10.62 -45.38
CA TRP A 8 -20.11 9.73 -46.38
C TRP A 8 -20.97 8.47 -46.53
N PRO A 9 -21.61 8.23 -47.69
CA PRO A 9 -22.33 6.98 -47.94
C PRO A 9 -21.37 5.78 -47.87
N VAL A 10 -21.77 4.76 -47.11
CA VAL A 10 -21.02 3.51 -47.01
C VAL A 10 -21.35 2.64 -48.24
N PRO A 11 -20.34 2.19 -49.02
CA PRO A 11 -20.57 1.30 -50.15
C PRO A 11 -21.35 0.04 -49.77
N ALA A 12 -22.26 -0.42 -50.63
CA ALA A 12 -23.14 -1.56 -50.33
C ALA A 12 -22.38 -2.90 -50.16
N ASP A 13 -21.15 -2.98 -50.65
CA ASP A 13 -20.23 -4.11 -50.52
C ASP A 13 -19.39 -4.07 -49.23
N CYS A 14 -19.50 -3.01 -48.43
CA CYS A 14 -18.85 -2.92 -47.12
C CYS A 14 -19.68 -3.62 -46.03
N GLN A 15 -19.01 -4.44 -45.22
CA GLN A 15 -19.60 -5.08 -44.03
C GLN A 15 -19.70 -4.08 -42.89
N CYS A 16 -20.68 -3.19 -42.93
CA CYS A 16 -20.96 -2.21 -41.88
C CYS A 16 -22.45 -2.16 -41.55
N SER A 17 -22.80 -1.97 -40.27
CA SER A 17 -24.19 -1.77 -39.84
C SER A 17 -24.73 -0.38 -40.19
N LEU A 18 -23.85 0.57 -40.50
CA LEU A 18 -24.20 1.93 -40.90
C LEU A 18 -24.27 2.03 -42.43
N LYS A 19 -25.33 2.67 -42.93
CA LYS A 19 -25.47 3.00 -44.36
C LYS A 19 -24.73 4.28 -44.74
N VAL A 20 -24.46 5.14 -43.76
CA VAL A 20 -23.83 6.45 -43.93
C VAL A 20 -22.98 6.74 -42.70
N ILE A 21 -21.76 7.23 -42.91
CA ILE A 21 -20.90 7.79 -41.87
C ILE A 21 -21.28 9.26 -41.70
N PRO A 22 -21.65 9.72 -40.51
CA PRO A 22 -22.15 11.08 -40.32
C PRO A 22 -21.07 12.15 -40.53
N PRO A 23 -21.47 13.42 -40.76
CA PRO A 23 -20.55 14.55 -40.75
C PRO A 23 -19.76 14.60 -39.44
N TYR A 24 -18.58 15.20 -39.49
CA TYR A 24 -17.61 15.35 -38.42
C TYR A 24 -16.99 14.05 -37.89
N ALA A 25 -17.36 12.89 -38.44
CA ALA A 25 -16.66 11.64 -38.14
C ALA A 25 -15.21 11.70 -38.59
N GLN A 26 -14.33 11.05 -37.83
CA GLN A 26 -12.90 11.02 -38.08
C GLN A 26 -12.46 9.60 -38.39
N LEU A 27 -11.72 9.40 -39.49
CA LEU A 27 -11.06 8.13 -39.73
C LEU A 27 -9.95 7.95 -38.69
N LEU A 28 -10.06 6.92 -37.86
CA LEU A 28 -9.13 6.62 -36.78
C LEU A 28 -8.06 5.62 -37.23
N ARG A 29 -8.47 4.62 -38.01
CA ARG A 29 -7.60 3.51 -38.42
C ARG A 29 -7.97 2.99 -39.79
N LEU A 30 -6.94 2.59 -40.54
CA LEU A 30 -7.04 1.84 -41.78
C LEU A 30 -6.14 0.61 -41.66
N SER A 31 -6.73 -0.59 -41.65
CA SER A 31 -6.02 -1.85 -41.47
C SER A 31 -6.22 -2.76 -42.69
N PRO A 32 -5.15 -3.29 -43.30
CA PRO A 32 -5.30 -4.34 -44.32
C PRO A 32 -5.77 -5.64 -43.66
N VAL A 33 -6.82 -6.25 -44.23
CA VAL A 33 -7.34 -7.54 -43.75
C VAL A 33 -6.54 -8.66 -44.41
N LYS A 34 -5.77 -9.43 -43.64
CA LYS A 34 -5.10 -10.64 -44.13
C LYS A 34 -6.11 -11.79 -44.12
N MET A 35 -6.66 -12.14 -45.28
CA MET A 35 -7.39 -13.39 -45.47
C MET A 35 -6.40 -14.57 -45.56
N GLY A 36 -6.80 -15.76 -45.10
CA GLY A 36 -6.00 -16.99 -45.20
C GLY A 36 -5.66 -17.37 -46.64
N LYS A 37 -4.70 -18.29 -46.82
CA LYS A 37 -4.01 -18.68 -48.09
C LYS A 37 -4.88 -19.22 -49.26
N GLN A 38 -6.18 -18.93 -49.35
CA GLN A 38 -7.04 -19.44 -50.42
C GLN A 38 -7.66 -18.39 -51.35
N ASP A 39 -7.53 -17.09 -51.08
CA ASP A 39 -8.02 -16.03 -51.98
C ASP A 39 -6.88 -15.07 -52.37
N GLU A 40 -6.01 -15.51 -53.29
CA GLU A 40 -4.91 -14.70 -53.83
C GLU A 40 -5.26 -13.95 -55.14
N GLU A 41 -6.53 -13.93 -55.57
CA GLU A 41 -6.92 -13.18 -56.76
C GLU A 41 -7.70 -11.89 -56.44
N THR A 42 -6.96 -10.77 -56.54
CA THR A 42 -7.41 -9.43 -56.98
C THR A 42 -8.18 -8.46 -56.07
N ARG A 43 -8.54 -8.75 -54.81
CA ARG A 43 -9.16 -7.73 -53.92
C ARG A 43 -8.44 -7.55 -52.59
N ARG A 44 -7.76 -6.40 -52.44
CA ARG A 44 -7.20 -5.96 -51.14
C ARG A 44 -8.35 -5.48 -50.25
N HIS A 45 -8.76 -6.31 -49.30
CA HIS A 45 -9.75 -5.91 -48.29
C HIS A 45 -9.11 -5.01 -47.24
N VAL A 46 -9.80 -3.93 -46.91
CA VAL A 46 -9.35 -2.93 -45.94
C VAL A 46 -10.45 -2.71 -44.91
N GLU A 47 -10.09 -2.73 -43.64
CA GLU A 47 -10.96 -2.37 -42.53
C GLU A 47 -10.73 -0.90 -42.17
N LEU A 48 -11.81 -0.12 -42.12
CA LEU A 48 -11.80 1.28 -41.72
C LEU A 48 -12.49 1.42 -40.36
N ALA A 49 -11.80 2.03 -39.39
CA ALA A 49 -12.42 2.40 -38.11
C ALA A 49 -12.69 3.90 -38.08
N TRP A 50 -13.95 4.27 -37.88
CA TRP A 50 -14.40 5.66 -37.83
C TRP A 50 -14.84 6.03 -36.41
N GLY A 51 -14.31 7.14 -35.90
CA GLY A 51 -14.78 7.77 -34.68
C GLY A 51 -15.92 8.71 -35.01
N ILE A 52 -17.12 8.37 -34.54
CA ILE A 52 -18.32 9.20 -34.72
C ILE A 52 -18.48 10.07 -33.46
N PRO A 53 -18.53 11.42 -33.60
CA PRO A 53 -18.73 12.28 -32.45
C PRO A 53 -20.13 12.06 -31.87
N TRP A 54 -20.22 11.94 -30.55
CA TRP A 54 -21.49 11.93 -29.85
C TRP A 54 -22.14 13.32 -29.94
N SER A 55 -23.48 13.34 -30.07
CA SER A 55 -24.24 14.53 -29.75
C SER A 55 -24.04 14.90 -28.26
N PRO A 56 -24.27 16.17 -27.86
CA PRO A 56 -24.13 16.57 -26.46
C PRO A 56 -24.95 15.69 -25.50
N SER A 57 -26.19 15.35 -25.87
CA SER A 57 -27.07 14.48 -25.07
C SER A 57 -26.52 13.06 -24.94
N GLU A 58 -25.99 12.48 -26.03
CA GLU A 58 -25.35 11.16 -26.00
C GLU A 58 -24.08 11.18 -25.15
N PHE A 59 -23.28 12.24 -25.24
CA PHE A 59 -22.07 12.41 -24.43
C PHE A 59 -22.40 12.46 -22.94
N ILE A 60 -23.42 13.23 -22.54
CA ILE A 60 -23.89 13.30 -21.15
C ILE A 60 -24.36 11.91 -20.67
N GLN A 61 -25.17 11.20 -21.47
CA GLN A 61 -25.62 9.86 -21.12
C GLN A 61 -24.46 8.86 -20.95
N CYS A 62 -23.45 8.94 -21.81
CA CYS A 62 -22.23 8.14 -21.69
C CYS A 62 -21.40 8.52 -20.47
N ALA A 63 -21.22 9.81 -20.20
CA ALA A 63 -20.51 10.33 -19.03
C ALA A 63 -21.19 9.89 -17.72
N CYS A 64 -22.52 9.93 -17.67
CA CYS A 64 -23.30 9.45 -16.53
C CYS A 64 -23.18 7.94 -16.30
N LYS A 65 -22.78 7.14 -17.30
CA LYS A 65 -22.48 5.70 -17.13
C LYS A 65 -21.07 5.44 -16.60
N ALA A 66 -20.16 6.42 -16.66
CA ALA A 66 -18.80 6.26 -16.16
C ALA A 66 -18.81 5.99 -14.64
N VAL A 67 -18.03 5.01 -14.21
CA VAL A 67 -17.91 4.62 -12.81
C VAL A 67 -16.75 5.41 -12.19
N HIS A 68 -16.97 5.99 -11.02
CA HIS A 68 -15.89 6.69 -10.31
C HIS A 68 -14.79 5.69 -9.90
N PRO A 69 -13.49 5.99 -10.08
CA PRO A 69 -12.40 5.05 -9.79
C PRO A 69 -12.44 4.47 -8.37
N VAL A 70 -12.82 5.28 -7.36
CA VAL A 70 -13.01 4.78 -5.98
C VAL A 70 -14.04 3.65 -5.88
N ALA A 71 -15.06 3.60 -6.72
CA ALA A 71 -16.02 2.49 -6.74
C ALA A 71 -15.46 1.22 -7.40
N GLN A 72 -14.41 1.34 -8.22
CA GLN A 72 -13.69 0.21 -8.83
C GLN A 72 -12.54 -0.29 -7.94
N GLU A 73 -11.79 0.62 -7.31
CA GLU A 73 -10.56 0.29 -6.56
C GLU A 73 -10.79 0.00 -5.06
N ALA A 74 -11.86 0.51 -4.44
CA ALA A 74 -12.14 0.30 -3.01
C ALA A 74 -12.91 -1.00 -2.72
N GLN A 75 -12.64 -2.06 -3.47
CA GLN A 75 -13.29 -3.36 -3.25
C GLN A 75 -12.51 -4.16 -2.22
N LEU A 76 -13.15 -4.42 -1.08
CA LEU A 76 -12.66 -5.40 -0.13
C LEU A 76 -12.58 -6.78 -0.79
N PRO A 77 -11.63 -7.64 -0.39
CA PRO A 77 -11.67 -9.04 -0.77
C PRO A 77 -13.05 -9.65 -0.49
N SER A 78 -13.53 -10.52 -1.37
CA SER A 78 -14.85 -11.15 -1.26
C SER A 78 -15.11 -11.82 0.08
N GLU A 79 -14.09 -12.47 0.61
CA GLU A 79 -14.06 -13.14 1.91
C GLU A 79 -14.31 -12.15 3.04
N LEU A 80 -13.73 -10.94 2.93
CA LEU A 80 -13.89 -9.90 3.93
C LEU A 80 -15.25 -9.21 3.82
N LEU A 81 -15.80 -9.04 2.61
CA LEU A 81 -17.18 -8.58 2.40
C LEU A 81 -18.18 -9.52 3.08
N GLN A 82 -18.01 -10.83 2.88
CA GLN A 82 -18.84 -11.85 3.50
C GLN A 82 -18.72 -11.81 5.03
N ALA A 83 -17.51 -11.67 5.56
CA ALA A 83 -17.31 -11.51 7.01
C ALA A 83 -18.05 -10.28 7.55
N VAL A 84 -18.01 -9.13 6.85
CA VAL A 84 -18.76 -7.93 7.24
C VAL A 84 -20.26 -8.19 7.24
N GLU A 85 -20.80 -8.82 6.19
CA GLU A 85 -22.22 -9.15 6.09
C GLU A 85 -22.68 -10.01 7.27
N VAL A 86 -21.91 -11.05 7.61
CA VAL A 86 -22.20 -11.95 8.74
C VAL A 86 -22.22 -11.21 10.08
N ASN A 87 -21.32 -10.25 10.29
CA ASN A 87 -21.22 -9.48 11.54
C ASN A 87 -22.27 -8.39 11.66
N CYS A 88 -22.83 -7.90 10.55
CA CYS A 88 -23.78 -6.78 10.56
C CYS A 88 -25.24 -7.21 10.38
N ASN A 89 -25.51 -8.38 9.79
CA ASN A 89 -26.87 -8.89 9.69
C ASN A 89 -27.34 -9.44 11.05
N ALA A 90 -28.48 -8.95 11.55
CA ALA A 90 -28.98 -9.24 12.90
C ALA A 90 -29.18 -10.75 13.17
N THR A 91 -29.63 -11.51 12.16
CA THR A 91 -29.85 -12.95 12.29
C THR A 91 -28.53 -13.71 12.36
N THR A 92 -27.56 -13.35 11.52
CA THR A 92 -26.26 -14.03 11.52
C THR A 92 -25.38 -13.61 12.68
N ALA A 93 -25.44 -12.35 13.10
CA ALA A 93 -24.67 -11.81 14.22
C ALA A 93 -25.08 -12.45 15.56
N SER A 94 -26.39 -12.64 15.79
CA SER A 94 -26.88 -13.33 16.99
C SER A 94 -26.47 -14.79 17.06
N ALA A 95 -26.36 -15.47 15.92
CA ALA A 95 -25.88 -16.86 15.83
C ALA A 95 -24.34 -16.98 15.78
N LEU A 96 -23.61 -15.88 15.62
CA LEU A 96 -22.18 -15.89 15.31
C LEU A 96 -21.34 -16.49 16.44
N GLU A 97 -21.67 -16.18 17.70
CA GLU A 97 -20.95 -16.74 18.86
C GLU A 97 -21.10 -18.27 18.93
N GLY A 98 -22.30 -18.77 18.67
CA GLY A 98 -22.56 -20.22 18.60
C GLY A 98 -21.78 -20.89 17.47
N LYS A 99 -21.75 -20.27 16.28
CA LYS A 99 -20.96 -20.77 15.14
C LYS A 99 -19.47 -20.81 15.45
N ARG A 100 -18.92 -19.74 16.02
CA ARG A 100 -17.51 -19.68 16.43
C ARG A 100 -17.19 -20.72 17.50
N THR A 101 -18.09 -20.92 18.47
CA THR A 101 -17.94 -21.92 19.52
C THR A 101 -17.90 -23.34 18.94
N ALA A 102 -18.86 -23.70 18.09
CA ALA A 102 -18.89 -25.01 17.42
C ALA A 102 -17.65 -25.23 16.53
N TRP A 103 -17.18 -24.18 15.84
CA TRP A 103 -15.94 -24.23 15.06
C TRP A 103 -14.74 -24.56 15.95
N PHE A 104 -14.60 -23.88 17.09
CA PHE A 104 -13.52 -24.17 18.04
C PHE A 104 -13.65 -25.56 18.67
N GLU A 105 -14.85 -26.00 19.02
CA GLU A 105 -15.08 -27.36 19.55
C GLU A 105 -14.60 -28.44 18.56
N LYS A 106 -14.96 -28.30 17.27
CA LYS A 106 -14.48 -29.18 16.18
C LYS A 106 -12.95 -29.23 16.17
N TRP A 107 -12.29 -28.09 16.10
CA TRP A 107 -10.84 -28.05 15.86
C TRP A 107 -9.99 -28.25 17.11
N PHE A 108 -10.45 -27.90 18.31
CA PHE A 108 -9.78 -28.30 19.54
C PHE A 108 -9.85 -29.81 19.75
N LYS A 109 -11.02 -30.42 19.50
CA LYS A 109 -11.15 -31.88 19.53
C LYS A 109 -10.19 -32.51 18.52
N ARG A 110 -10.16 -32.01 17.28
CA ARG A 110 -9.27 -32.53 16.25
C ARG A 110 -7.80 -32.35 16.58
N CYS A 111 -7.42 -31.22 17.19
CA CYS A 111 -6.06 -30.99 17.68
C CYS A 111 -5.63 -32.03 18.73
N LEU A 112 -6.54 -32.47 19.60
CA LEU A 112 -6.27 -33.53 20.57
C LEU A 112 -6.13 -34.90 19.90
N GLU A 113 -7.00 -35.22 18.93
CA GLU A 113 -6.93 -36.46 18.15
C GLU A 113 -5.61 -36.58 17.37
N LEU A 114 -5.12 -35.46 16.82
CA LEU A 114 -3.89 -35.38 16.04
C LEU A 114 -2.62 -35.35 16.90
N ARG A 115 -2.71 -35.28 18.24
CA ARG A 115 -1.55 -35.03 19.11
C ARG A 115 -0.41 -36.03 18.91
N THR A 116 -0.75 -37.31 18.78
CA THR A 116 0.26 -38.37 18.56
C THR A 116 0.96 -38.21 17.22
N ASP A 117 0.22 -37.86 16.17
CA ASP A 117 0.79 -37.70 14.83
C ASP A 117 1.54 -36.37 14.70
N GLU A 118 1.13 -35.32 15.43
CA GLU A 118 1.87 -34.06 15.55
C GLU A 118 3.23 -34.30 16.22
N CYS A 119 3.27 -35.12 17.28
CA CYS A 119 4.54 -35.53 17.90
C CYS A 119 5.43 -36.29 16.90
N LYS A 120 4.89 -37.29 16.19
CA LYS A 120 5.66 -38.03 15.17
C LYS A 120 6.19 -37.12 14.07
N LEU A 121 5.36 -36.19 13.58
CA LEU A 121 5.77 -35.20 12.59
C LEU A 121 6.94 -34.37 13.10
N LYS A 122 6.83 -33.84 14.32
CA LYS A 122 7.88 -33.02 14.95
C LYS A 122 9.15 -33.81 15.24
N ASP A 123 9.04 -35.07 15.65
CA ASP A 123 10.19 -35.95 15.88
C ASP A 123 10.98 -36.24 14.60
N GLY A 124 10.32 -36.21 13.44
CA GLY A 124 10.96 -36.29 12.13
C GLY A 124 11.59 -35.00 11.63
N MET A 125 11.36 -33.85 12.29
CA MET A 125 11.94 -32.57 11.89
C MET A 125 13.40 -32.44 12.34
N HIS A 126 14.17 -31.64 11.60
CA HIS A 126 15.51 -31.25 12.05
C HIS A 126 15.42 -30.56 13.43
N PRO A 127 16.34 -30.84 14.39
CA PRO A 127 16.26 -30.30 15.75
C PRO A 127 16.11 -28.79 15.84
N ASP A 128 16.77 -28.04 14.93
CA ASP A 128 16.67 -26.58 14.87
C ASP A 128 15.27 -26.11 14.50
N VAL A 129 14.65 -26.76 13.51
CA VAL A 129 13.29 -26.42 13.05
C VAL A 129 12.28 -26.82 14.12
N ARG A 130 12.42 -28.03 14.67
CA ARG A 130 11.58 -28.55 15.76
C ARG A 130 11.57 -27.61 16.96
N GLY A 131 12.73 -27.09 17.37
CA GLY A 131 12.84 -26.21 18.54
C GLY A 131 12.03 -24.92 18.38
N ILE A 132 11.99 -24.34 17.18
CA ILE A 132 11.22 -23.12 16.90
C ILE A 132 9.73 -23.41 16.75
N LEU A 133 9.39 -24.53 16.11
CA LEU A 133 7.99 -24.88 15.78
C LEU A 133 7.30 -25.72 16.87
N GLU A 134 7.99 -26.05 17.97
CA GLU A 134 7.42 -26.83 19.09
C GLU A 134 6.03 -26.32 19.52
N PRO A 135 5.79 -25.00 19.66
CA PRO A 135 4.48 -24.51 20.11
C PRO A 135 3.36 -24.61 19.06
N LYS A 136 3.70 -24.83 17.78
CA LYS A 136 2.76 -24.75 16.64
C LYS A 136 1.99 -26.05 16.47
N ASN A 137 0.69 -25.98 16.17
CA ASN A 137 -0.11 -27.18 15.86
C ASN A 137 -0.27 -27.29 14.34
N LEU A 138 0.71 -27.90 13.68
CA LEU A 138 0.87 -27.83 12.23
C LEU A 138 -0.14 -28.70 11.48
N LEU A 139 -0.47 -29.88 12.00
CA LEU A 139 -1.42 -30.79 11.35
C LEU A 139 -2.85 -30.24 11.41
N VAL A 140 -3.29 -29.73 12.56
CA VAL A 140 -4.64 -29.12 12.66
C VAL A 140 -4.72 -27.87 11.79
N TRP A 141 -3.63 -27.09 11.70
CA TRP A 141 -3.58 -25.94 10.80
C TRP A 141 -3.74 -26.36 9.34
N ARG A 142 -3.03 -27.41 8.90
CA ARG A 142 -3.22 -27.99 7.56
C ARG A 142 -4.67 -28.40 7.31
N GLU A 143 -5.25 -29.19 8.21
CA GLU A 143 -6.63 -29.67 8.03
C GLU A 143 -7.65 -28.54 8.00
N ILE A 144 -7.47 -27.47 8.79
CA ILE A 144 -8.32 -26.27 8.73
C ILE A 144 -8.22 -25.62 7.34
N LEU A 145 -7.02 -25.43 6.81
CA LEU A 145 -6.83 -24.82 5.49
C LEU A 145 -7.43 -25.67 4.38
N ASP A 146 -7.37 -27.00 4.51
CA ASP A 146 -8.01 -27.91 3.57
C ASP A 146 -9.54 -27.87 3.64
N ASP A 147 -10.12 -27.89 4.85
CA ASP A 147 -11.56 -27.75 5.10
C ASP A 147 -12.12 -26.43 4.54
N LEU A 148 -11.33 -25.35 4.62
CA LEU A 148 -11.68 -24.02 4.10
C LEU A 148 -11.33 -23.81 2.62
N ASN A 149 -10.82 -24.83 1.92
CA ASN A 149 -10.37 -24.75 0.52
C ASN A 149 -9.37 -23.61 0.27
N TYR A 150 -8.42 -23.40 1.19
CA TYR A 150 -7.38 -22.39 1.03
C TYR A 150 -6.54 -22.64 -0.24
N PRO A 151 -6.25 -21.63 -1.07
CA PRO A 151 -5.59 -21.85 -2.36
C PRO A 151 -4.12 -22.29 -2.27
N ASP A 152 -3.35 -21.74 -1.32
CA ASP A 152 -1.94 -22.13 -1.16
C ASP A 152 -1.81 -23.40 -0.32
N LYS A 153 -1.80 -24.54 -1.01
CA LYS A 153 -1.64 -25.87 -0.41
C LYS A 153 -0.22 -26.15 0.10
N THR A 154 0.75 -25.30 -0.20
CA THR A 154 2.17 -25.56 0.09
C THR A 154 2.69 -24.80 1.32
N VAL A 155 1.91 -23.83 1.84
CA VAL A 155 2.34 -22.97 2.96
C VAL A 155 2.75 -23.77 4.20
N ILE A 156 2.03 -24.84 4.54
CA ILE A 156 2.35 -25.66 5.71
C ILE A 156 3.60 -26.51 5.49
N GLU A 157 3.83 -26.99 4.26
CA GLU A 157 5.07 -27.72 3.94
C GLU A 157 6.30 -26.83 4.05
N GLU A 158 6.20 -25.55 3.63
CA GLU A 158 7.28 -24.58 3.83
C GLU A 158 7.53 -24.32 5.33
N VAL A 159 6.48 -24.24 6.15
CA VAL A 159 6.64 -24.10 7.60
C VAL A 159 7.33 -25.34 8.18
N ILE A 160 6.87 -26.55 7.84
CA ILE A 160 7.43 -27.83 8.34
C ILE A 160 8.91 -28.01 7.96
N SER A 161 9.26 -27.69 6.72
CA SER A 161 10.64 -27.81 6.22
C SER A 161 11.56 -26.68 6.68
N GLY A 162 10.98 -25.63 7.27
CA GLY A 162 11.65 -24.35 7.52
C GLY A 162 11.75 -23.52 6.24
N THR A 163 11.80 -22.21 6.41
CA THR A 163 11.91 -21.26 5.29
C THR A 163 13.35 -21.16 4.80
N VAL A 164 13.55 -21.34 3.50
CA VAL A 164 14.85 -21.08 2.86
C VAL A 164 15.16 -19.58 2.79
N LEU A 165 16.44 -19.20 2.74
CA LEU A 165 16.84 -17.78 2.68
C LEU A 165 17.17 -17.30 1.26
N THR A 166 17.39 -18.22 0.33
CA THR A 166 17.79 -17.99 -1.06
C THR A 166 16.87 -18.78 -2.02
N GLY A 167 17.03 -18.54 -3.32
CA GLY A 167 16.30 -19.25 -4.37
C GLY A 167 14.94 -18.65 -4.70
N GLU A 168 14.13 -19.43 -5.39
CA GLU A 168 12.84 -19.00 -5.93
C GLU A 168 11.72 -19.01 -4.87
N VAL A 169 10.90 -17.96 -4.88
CA VAL A 169 9.63 -17.90 -4.15
C VAL A 169 8.55 -18.65 -4.93
N PRO A 170 7.87 -19.65 -4.32
CA PRO A 170 6.76 -20.36 -4.95
C PRO A 170 5.68 -19.41 -5.45
N SER A 171 5.22 -19.64 -6.67
CA SER A 171 4.01 -19.01 -7.19
C SER A 171 2.80 -19.78 -6.66
N THR A 172 1.91 -19.07 -5.99
CA THR A 172 0.74 -19.62 -5.28
C THR A 172 -0.58 -19.26 -5.96
N GLY A 173 -0.58 -18.29 -6.87
CA GLY A 173 -1.77 -17.67 -7.43
C GLY A 173 -2.54 -16.77 -6.46
N LEU A 174 -2.08 -16.62 -5.20
CA LEU A 174 -2.72 -15.76 -4.20
C LEU A 174 -2.47 -14.27 -4.44
N PHE A 175 -1.31 -13.94 -5.01
CA PHE A 175 -0.85 -12.57 -5.14
C PHE A 175 -0.72 -12.16 -6.60
N ASN A 176 -0.64 -10.85 -6.81
CA ASN A 176 -0.49 -10.29 -8.16
C ASN A 176 0.81 -10.83 -8.81
N PRO A 177 0.74 -11.34 -10.04
CA PRO A 177 1.92 -11.77 -10.78
C PRO A 177 2.92 -10.62 -10.95
N VAL A 178 4.19 -10.88 -10.67
CA VAL A 178 5.31 -9.96 -10.94
C VAL A 178 6.57 -10.78 -11.18
N PHE A 179 7.43 -10.41 -12.12
CA PHE A 179 8.72 -11.08 -12.24
C PHE A 179 9.85 -10.20 -11.73
N LYS A 180 10.57 -10.67 -10.71
CA LYS A 180 11.83 -10.09 -10.27
C LYS A 180 12.89 -11.19 -10.24
N PRO A 181 13.84 -11.20 -11.20
CA PRO A 181 14.87 -12.22 -11.25
C PRO A 181 15.86 -12.07 -10.09
N ALA A 182 16.47 -13.18 -9.69
CA ALA A 182 17.65 -13.14 -8.83
C ALA A 182 18.80 -12.42 -9.58
N ALA A 183 19.51 -11.54 -8.87
CA ALA A 183 20.67 -10.83 -9.42
C ALA A 183 21.95 -11.67 -9.36
N MET A 184 21.94 -12.72 -8.55
CA MET A 184 23.07 -13.64 -8.31
C MET A 184 22.53 -15.07 -8.18
N SER A 185 23.26 -16.07 -8.67
CA SER A 185 22.95 -17.48 -8.46
C SER A 185 23.47 -17.98 -7.10
N GLU A 186 22.85 -19.02 -6.54
CA GLU A 186 23.34 -19.64 -5.30
C GLU A 186 24.76 -20.22 -5.44
N ASP A 187 25.11 -20.77 -6.60
CA ASP A 187 26.45 -21.33 -6.86
C ASP A 187 27.51 -20.23 -6.77
N LEU A 188 27.32 -19.12 -7.48
CA LEU A 188 28.21 -17.95 -7.39
C LEU A 188 28.32 -17.41 -5.95
N LEU A 189 27.23 -17.41 -5.18
CA LEU A 189 27.27 -17.00 -3.77
C LEU A 189 28.11 -17.96 -2.92
N ARG A 190 28.03 -19.28 -3.17
CA ARG A 190 28.87 -20.27 -2.49
C ARG A 190 30.34 -20.12 -2.87
N ASP A 191 30.63 -19.95 -4.15
CA ASP A 191 31.99 -19.83 -4.68
C ASP A 191 32.71 -18.59 -4.13
N THR A 192 31.98 -17.51 -3.87
CA THR A 192 32.51 -16.25 -3.34
C THR A 192 32.33 -16.10 -1.82
N ALA A 193 31.78 -17.10 -1.13
CA ALA A 193 31.42 -17.03 0.28
C ALA A 193 32.62 -16.72 1.18
N ASP A 194 33.78 -17.33 0.92
CA ASP A 194 34.97 -17.11 1.74
C ASP A 194 35.53 -15.70 1.59
N GLU A 195 35.63 -15.18 0.36
CA GLU A 195 36.06 -13.81 0.11
C GLU A 195 35.08 -12.79 0.72
N GLY A 196 33.77 -13.02 0.54
CA GLY A 196 32.71 -12.21 1.12
C GLY A 196 32.76 -12.18 2.65
N ARG A 197 32.96 -13.34 3.28
CA ARG A 197 33.12 -13.48 4.73
C ARG A 197 34.31 -12.66 5.26
N HIS A 198 35.48 -12.71 4.60
CA HIS A 198 36.63 -11.89 4.99
C HIS A 198 36.34 -10.39 4.89
N SER A 199 35.61 -9.96 3.85
CA SER A 199 35.16 -8.57 3.71
C SER A 199 34.24 -8.16 4.86
N VAL A 200 33.27 -9.01 5.21
CA VAL A 200 32.35 -8.77 6.33
C VAL A 200 33.11 -8.65 7.65
N PHE A 201 34.03 -9.56 7.97
CA PHE A 201 34.83 -9.46 9.19
C PHE A 201 35.64 -8.18 9.30
N ARG A 202 36.22 -7.69 8.19
CA ARG A 202 36.92 -6.40 8.16
C ARG A 202 35.96 -5.21 8.36
N SER A 203 34.70 -5.36 8.00
CA SER A 203 33.66 -4.34 8.14
C SER A 203 33.02 -4.31 9.54
N VAL A 204 33.05 -5.43 10.27
CA VAL A 204 32.53 -5.56 11.63
C VAL A 204 33.48 -4.86 12.59
N LYS A 205 33.07 -3.69 13.06
CA LYS A 205 33.82 -2.83 13.99
C LYS A 205 32.88 -2.29 15.05
N SER A 206 33.45 -1.83 16.15
CA SER A 206 32.72 -1.14 17.23
C SER A 206 31.86 0.00 16.69
N GLN A 207 30.64 0.11 17.21
CA GLN A 207 29.75 1.25 16.99
C GLN A 207 29.72 2.20 18.20
N GLY A 208 30.64 2.00 19.15
CA GLY A 208 30.65 2.64 20.46
C GLY A 208 30.13 1.70 21.55
N ASP A 209 30.80 1.71 22.71
CA ASP A 209 30.63 0.71 23.78
C ASP A 209 29.16 0.48 24.18
N LEU A 210 28.36 1.54 24.31
CA LEU A 210 26.96 1.43 24.70
C LEU A 210 26.11 0.68 23.68
N LEU A 211 26.35 0.92 22.39
CA LEU A 211 25.59 0.26 21.33
C LEU A 211 26.05 -1.19 21.16
N ASP A 212 27.35 -1.44 21.24
CA ASP A 212 27.92 -2.78 21.16
C ASP A 212 27.44 -3.67 22.32
N GLN A 213 27.36 -3.12 23.54
CA GLN A 213 26.80 -3.80 24.72
C GLN A 213 25.35 -4.21 24.51
N GLU A 214 24.52 -3.28 24.00
CA GLU A 214 23.10 -3.56 23.78
C GLU A 214 22.89 -4.56 22.62
N VAL A 215 23.71 -4.48 21.56
CA VAL A 215 23.69 -5.47 20.45
C VAL A 215 24.07 -6.86 20.96
N LYS A 216 25.14 -6.97 21.76
CA LYS A 216 25.58 -8.25 22.36
C LYS A 216 24.50 -8.79 23.28
N LYS A 217 23.95 -7.96 24.16
CA LYS A 217 22.87 -8.35 25.07
C LYS A 217 21.65 -8.88 24.33
N GLN A 218 21.11 -8.16 23.35
CA GLN A 218 19.95 -8.63 22.58
C GLN A 218 20.27 -9.92 21.80
N THR A 219 21.49 -10.06 21.27
CA THR A 219 21.93 -11.29 20.59
C THR A 219 21.97 -12.48 21.56
N LEU A 220 22.47 -12.29 22.78
CA LEU A 220 22.46 -13.34 23.81
C LEU A 220 21.04 -13.67 24.29
N GLU A 221 20.12 -12.69 24.34
CA GLU A 221 18.71 -12.96 24.59
C GLU A 221 18.05 -13.79 23.47
N GLU A 222 18.41 -13.55 22.20
CA GLU A 222 17.96 -14.41 21.08
C GLU A 222 18.55 -15.83 21.19
N LEU A 223 19.80 -15.96 21.61
CA LEU A 223 20.44 -17.26 21.89
C LEU A 223 19.72 -18.03 23.00
N GLN A 224 19.39 -17.37 24.11
CA GLN A 224 18.64 -17.98 25.23
C GLN A 224 17.24 -18.46 24.81
N LYS A 225 16.61 -17.81 23.84
CA LYS A 225 15.31 -18.21 23.28
C LYS A 225 15.42 -19.35 22.27
N GLY A 226 16.64 -19.83 21.98
CA GLY A 226 16.90 -20.88 20.99
C GLY A 226 16.82 -20.39 19.53
N TRP A 227 16.82 -19.08 19.29
CA TRP A 227 16.72 -18.51 17.94
C TRP A 227 18.05 -18.46 17.20
N LEU A 228 19.15 -18.62 17.95
CA LEU A 228 20.52 -18.62 17.47
C LEU A 228 21.27 -19.85 17.99
N GLU A 229 22.43 -20.09 17.39
CA GLU A 229 23.46 -20.98 17.93
C GLU A 229 24.83 -20.33 17.80
N GLY A 230 25.73 -20.73 18.69
CA GLY A 230 27.05 -20.14 18.88
C GLY A 230 27.27 -19.81 20.36
N PRO A 231 28.18 -18.88 20.68
CA PRO A 231 29.06 -18.17 19.76
C PRO A 231 30.07 -19.10 19.06
N PHE A 232 30.41 -18.80 17.82
CA PHE A 232 31.48 -19.44 17.05
C PHE A 232 32.63 -18.47 16.84
N ASP A 233 33.86 -18.98 16.86
CA ASP A 233 35.00 -18.21 16.37
C ASP A 233 34.90 -18.08 14.84
N PRO A 234 35.17 -16.90 14.26
CA PRO A 234 35.23 -16.71 12.81
C PRO A 234 36.05 -17.76 12.04
N SER A 235 37.12 -18.27 12.66
CA SER A 235 38.02 -19.29 12.09
C SER A 235 37.45 -20.71 12.11
N GLU A 236 36.45 -20.98 12.96
CA GLU A 236 35.83 -22.30 13.13
C GLU A 236 34.64 -22.53 12.17
N LEU A 237 34.22 -21.49 11.43
CA LEU A 237 33.09 -21.61 10.51
C LEU A 237 33.42 -22.55 9.35
N PRO A 238 32.48 -23.45 8.96
CA PRO A 238 32.67 -24.34 7.82
C PRO A 238 32.97 -23.59 6.51
N ASN A 239 33.76 -24.21 5.64
CA ASN A 239 34.07 -23.64 4.33
C ASN A 239 32.79 -23.41 3.51
N GLY A 240 32.72 -22.29 2.79
CA GLY A 240 31.52 -21.91 2.04
C GLY A 240 30.38 -21.32 2.89
N SER A 241 30.62 -21.02 4.16
CA SER A 241 29.63 -20.32 5.00
C SER A 241 29.58 -18.83 4.67
N VAL A 242 28.39 -18.33 4.35
CA VAL A 242 28.13 -16.91 4.14
C VAL A 242 27.76 -16.25 5.46
N VAL A 243 28.44 -15.15 5.78
CA VAL A 243 28.26 -14.40 7.02
C VAL A 243 27.73 -13.02 6.71
N SER A 244 26.69 -12.60 7.42
CA SER A 244 26.13 -11.25 7.34
C SER A 244 26.54 -10.41 8.55
N ARG A 245 26.73 -9.11 8.37
CA ARG A 245 27.00 -8.22 9.50
C ARG A 245 25.72 -8.00 10.30
N ARG A 246 25.78 -8.22 11.61
CA ARG A 246 24.73 -7.80 12.56
C ARG A 246 25.17 -6.56 13.32
N PHE A 247 24.32 -5.54 13.36
CA PHE A 247 24.63 -4.27 14.00
C PHE A 247 23.40 -3.59 14.60
N GLY A 248 23.62 -2.66 15.52
CA GLY A 248 22.56 -1.90 16.18
C GLY A 248 22.27 -0.59 15.47
N ILE A 249 20.99 -0.22 15.40
CA ILE A 249 20.56 1.14 15.06
C ILE A 249 19.71 1.69 16.19
N GLN A 250 20.10 2.85 16.73
CA GLN A 250 19.28 3.61 17.68
C GLN A 250 18.07 4.23 16.96
N GLN A 251 16.86 3.81 17.35
CA GLN A 251 15.60 4.34 16.86
C GLN A 251 14.75 4.84 18.03
N GLY A 252 14.78 6.15 18.26
CA GLY A 252 14.17 6.75 19.44
C GLY A 252 14.84 6.24 20.71
N SER A 253 14.08 5.61 21.61
CA SER A 253 14.59 5.04 22.86
C SER A 253 15.04 3.58 22.77
N LYS A 254 14.92 2.92 21.62
CA LYS A 254 15.24 1.49 21.45
C LYS A 254 16.36 1.28 20.44
N VAL A 255 17.25 0.33 20.73
CA VAL A 255 18.19 -0.22 19.76
C VAL A 255 17.51 -1.38 19.03
N ARG A 256 17.55 -1.37 17.70
CA ARG A 256 17.12 -2.51 16.87
C ARG A 256 18.32 -3.23 16.28
N LEU A 257 18.33 -4.55 16.36
CA LEU A 257 19.26 -5.39 15.63
C LEU A 257 18.91 -5.40 14.15
N ILE A 258 19.92 -5.23 13.30
CA ILE A 258 19.82 -5.32 11.85
C ILE A 258 20.79 -6.40 11.38
N ASP A 259 20.27 -7.34 10.59
CA ASP A 259 21.05 -8.35 9.87
C ASP A 259 21.20 -7.86 8.41
N ASP A 260 22.42 -7.56 7.96
CA ASP A 260 22.66 -7.03 6.62
C ASP A 260 22.83 -8.16 5.58
N LEU A 261 21.73 -8.85 5.29
CA LEU A 261 21.68 -9.91 4.27
C LEU A 261 21.79 -9.40 2.82
N SER A 262 21.79 -8.09 2.63
CA SER A 262 22.04 -7.47 1.33
C SER A 262 23.54 -7.32 1.08
N ALA A 263 24.31 -6.90 2.08
CA ALA A 263 25.77 -6.80 1.99
C ALA A 263 26.46 -8.15 1.79
N SER A 264 25.86 -9.24 2.30
CA SER A 264 26.33 -10.61 2.08
C SER A 264 25.77 -11.26 0.82
N HIS A 265 25.03 -10.50 -0.01
CA HIS A 265 24.41 -10.97 -1.26
C HIS A 265 23.39 -12.11 -1.14
N VAL A 266 23.00 -12.52 0.07
CA VAL A 266 21.91 -13.50 0.28
C VAL A 266 20.62 -13.02 -0.37
N ASN A 267 20.27 -11.73 -0.18
CA ASN A 267 19.09 -11.13 -0.80
C ASN A 267 19.16 -11.05 -2.33
N SER A 268 20.37 -11.00 -2.91
CA SER A 268 20.58 -10.98 -4.35
C SER A 268 20.26 -12.33 -5.01
N CYS A 269 20.18 -13.40 -4.23
CA CYS A 269 19.88 -14.75 -4.71
C CYS A 269 18.38 -15.10 -4.67
N VAL A 270 17.50 -14.11 -4.45
CA VAL A 270 16.05 -14.35 -4.36
C VAL A 270 15.36 -13.96 -5.66
N GLN A 271 14.63 -14.92 -6.23
CA GLN A 271 13.73 -14.71 -7.36
C GLN A 271 12.27 -14.74 -6.89
N THR A 272 11.42 -13.86 -7.43
CA THR A 272 9.98 -13.92 -7.18
C THR A 272 9.15 -13.79 -8.46
N ASN A 273 8.05 -14.53 -8.49
CA ASN A 273 7.02 -14.51 -9.54
C ASN A 273 5.71 -13.84 -9.10
N GLU A 274 5.64 -13.43 -7.83
CA GLU A 274 4.47 -12.84 -7.20
C GLU A 274 4.84 -11.67 -6.28
N SER A 275 3.94 -10.71 -6.14
CA SER A 275 4.09 -9.57 -5.23
C SER A 275 3.08 -9.68 -4.11
N PRO A 276 3.41 -10.33 -2.97
CA PRO A 276 2.55 -10.30 -1.80
C PRO A 276 2.44 -8.86 -1.32
N LYS A 277 1.22 -8.32 -1.37
CA LYS A 277 0.91 -6.98 -0.90
C LYS A 277 0.11 -7.11 0.40
N PRO A 278 0.67 -6.71 1.55
CA PRO A 278 -0.10 -6.66 2.78
C PRO A 278 -1.28 -5.70 2.63
N HIS A 279 -2.34 -5.88 3.44
CA HIS A 279 -3.49 -5.00 3.39
C HIS A 279 -3.11 -3.57 3.79
N SER A 280 -3.33 -2.61 2.89
CA SER A 280 -2.97 -1.21 3.13
C SER A 280 -3.99 -0.49 4.03
N THR A 281 -3.68 0.76 4.37
CA THR A 281 -4.63 1.69 5.00
C THR A 281 -5.91 1.85 4.17
N ASP A 282 -5.86 1.66 2.85
CA ASP A 282 -7.04 1.76 2.00
C ASP A 282 -7.98 0.56 2.16
N VAL A 283 -7.44 -0.65 2.38
CA VAL A 283 -8.25 -1.83 2.71
C VAL A 283 -8.90 -1.64 4.09
N LEU A 284 -8.16 -1.10 5.06
CA LEU A 284 -8.71 -0.77 6.38
C LEU A 284 -9.80 0.31 6.29
N ALA A 285 -9.60 1.34 5.45
CA ALA A 285 -10.59 2.38 5.19
C ALA A 285 -11.86 1.81 4.53
N ALA A 286 -11.70 0.95 3.53
CA ALA A 286 -12.81 0.26 2.88
C ALA A 286 -13.58 -0.65 3.87
N LEU A 287 -12.86 -1.35 4.76
CA LEU A 287 -13.46 -2.16 5.83
C LEU A 287 -14.30 -1.30 6.77
N ALA A 288 -13.74 -0.18 7.23
CA ALA A 288 -14.44 0.76 8.09
C ALA A 288 -15.70 1.33 7.41
N ILE A 289 -15.59 1.70 6.12
CA ILE A 289 -16.72 2.19 5.31
C ILE A 289 -17.82 1.15 5.19
N GLN A 290 -17.46 -0.10 4.88
CA GLN A 290 -18.44 -1.16 4.71
C GLN A 290 -19.15 -1.47 6.03
N LEU A 291 -18.40 -1.62 7.13
CA LEU A 291 -18.96 -1.83 8.46
C LEU A 291 -19.91 -0.70 8.86
N MET A 292 -19.46 0.56 8.76
CA MET A 292 -20.30 1.68 9.17
C MET A 292 -21.54 1.82 8.29
N ARG A 293 -21.52 1.41 7.01
CA ARG A 293 -22.73 1.36 6.17
C ARG A 293 -23.69 0.28 6.63
N SER A 294 -23.16 -0.89 7.00
CA SER A 294 -23.93 -2.08 7.32
C SER A 294 -24.49 -2.11 8.74
N THR A 295 -24.03 -1.25 9.67
CA THR A 295 -24.58 -1.14 11.03
C THR A 295 -24.74 0.31 11.49
N ASN A 296 -25.70 0.55 12.39
CA ASN A 296 -25.84 1.82 13.12
C ASN A 296 -25.18 1.77 14.51
N GLU A 297 -24.64 0.61 14.90
CA GLU A 297 -23.92 0.50 16.16
C GLU A 297 -22.60 1.26 16.14
N PRO A 298 -22.16 1.82 17.27
CA PRO A 298 -20.80 2.34 17.43
C PRO A 298 -19.78 1.24 17.11
N LEU A 299 -18.80 1.57 16.29
CA LEU A 299 -17.70 0.68 15.94
C LEU A 299 -16.57 0.85 16.96
N LEU A 300 -15.89 -0.25 17.23
CA LEU A 300 -14.66 -0.28 18.00
C LEU A 300 -13.58 -0.97 17.17
N GLY A 301 -12.34 -0.55 17.36
CA GLY A 301 -11.19 -1.16 16.70
C GLY A 301 -10.07 -1.50 17.67
N ARG A 302 -9.21 -2.43 17.22
CA ARG A 302 -8.04 -2.92 17.93
C ARG A 302 -7.00 -3.45 16.95
N THR A 303 -5.73 -3.36 17.33
CA THR A 303 -4.59 -4.00 16.65
C THR A 303 -4.06 -5.16 17.51
N HIS A 304 -3.80 -6.30 16.88
CA HIS A 304 -3.19 -7.49 17.47
C HIS A 304 -1.81 -7.72 16.82
N ASP A 305 -0.74 -7.57 17.60
CA ASP A 305 0.66 -7.66 17.17
C ASP A 305 1.21 -9.06 17.46
N LEU A 306 1.87 -9.70 16.48
CA LEU A 306 2.58 -10.96 16.70
C LEU A 306 3.88 -10.74 17.48
N LYS A 307 4.03 -11.45 18.61
CA LYS A 307 5.26 -11.36 19.42
C LYS A 307 6.44 -11.90 18.62
N ALA A 308 7.43 -11.03 18.39
CA ALA A 308 8.65 -11.36 17.64
C ALA A 308 8.42 -11.93 16.23
N ALA A 309 7.22 -11.73 15.64
CA ALA A 309 6.86 -11.98 14.24
C ALA A 309 7.62 -13.15 13.58
N TYR A 310 8.58 -12.84 12.70
CA TYR A 310 9.42 -13.77 11.94
C TYR A 310 10.08 -14.84 12.81
N ARG A 311 10.49 -14.50 14.05
CA ARG A 311 11.18 -15.43 14.95
C ARG A 311 10.32 -16.61 15.41
N GLN A 312 9.02 -16.59 15.12
CA GLN A 312 8.12 -17.74 15.34
C GLN A 312 8.18 -18.79 14.21
N LEU A 313 8.98 -18.55 13.17
CA LEU A 313 9.24 -19.47 12.06
C LEU A 313 10.72 -19.85 12.01
N ALA A 314 11.01 -21.05 11.51
CA ALA A 314 12.37 -21.57 11.43
C ALA A 314 13.04 -21.27 10.09
N VAL A 315 14.36 -21.15 10.10
CA VAL A 315 15.21 -21.23 8.91
C VAL A 315 15.36 -22.71 8.52
N SER A 316 15.23 -23.01 7.23
CA SER A 316 15.46 -24.36 6.72
C SER A 316 16.92 -24.77 6.89
N GLN A 317 17.16 -26.05 7.20
CA GLN A 317 18.52 -26.58 7.31
C GLN A 317 19.32 -26.47 6.00
N SER A 318 18.64 -26.47 4.85
CA SER A 318 19.28 -26.24 3.54
C SER A 318 19.87 -24.84 3.38
N SER A 319 19.45 -23.87 4.20
CA SER A 319 19.97 -22.49 4.24
C SER A 319 20.91 -22.23 5.41
N ALA A 320 21.29 -23.26 6.19
CA ALA A 320 22.18 -23.10 7.34
C ALA A 320 23.56 -22.50 6.95
N TRP A 321 24.04 -22.80 5.73
CA TRP A 321 25.29 -22.28 5.20
C TRP A 321 25.27 -20.76 4.97
N CYS A 322 24.11 -20.14 4.77
CA CYS A 322 23.95 -18.70 4.52
C CYS A 322 23.18 -17.96 5.62
N SER A 323 23.03 -18.58 6.79
CA SER A 323 22.31 -18.02 7.93
C SER A 323 23.23 -17.53 9.06
N TYR A 324 24.53 -17.36 8.81
CA TYR A 324 25.46 -16.83 9.81
C TYR A 324 25.40 -15.31 9.90
N VAL A 325 25.51 -14.80 11.12
CA VAL A 325 25.62 -13.37 11.44
C VAL A 325 26.82 -13.13 12.33
N CYS A 326 27.45 -11.97 12.19
CA CYS A 326 28.61 -11.57 12.98
C CYS A 326 28.37 -10.24 13.68
N ILE A 327 28.65 -10.19 14.98
CA ILE A 327 28.64 -8.96 15.79
C ILE A 327 30.06 -8.59 16.20
N TRP A 328 30.27 -7.33 16.58
CA TRP A 328 31.47 -6.91 17.29
C TRP A 328 31.30 -7.18 18.78
N ASP A 329 32.20 -7.97 19.37
CA ASP A 329 32.25 -8.17 20.82
C ASP A 329 33.26 -7.20 21.43
N HIS A 330 32.76 -6.15 22.10
CA HIS A 330 33.61 -5.14 22.71
C HIS A 330 34.51 -5.69 23.83
N GLU A 331 34.13 -6.78 24.52
CA GLU A 331 34.93 -7.37 25.60
C GLU A 331 36.14 -8.13 25.05
N ARG A 332 35.93 -8.81 23.92
CA ARG A 332 36.99 -9.55 23.21
C ARG A 332 37.78 -8.67 22.25
N ALA A 333 37.29 -7.45 22.00
CA ALA A 333 37.76 -6.58 20.92
C ALA A 333 37.87 -7.32 19.58
N ALA A 334 36.90 -8.20 19.29
CA ALA A 334 36.96 -9.10 18.15
C ALA A 334 35.55 -9.43 17.59
N PRO A 335 35.44 -9.79 16.30
CA PRO A 335 34.20 -10.30 15.73
C PRO A 335 33.83 -11.68 16.29
N VAL A 336 32.54 -11.90 16.58
CA VAL A 336 32.00 -13.19 17.04
C VAL A 336 30.78 -13.57 16.21
N CYS A 337 30.71 -14.84 15.80
CA CYS A 337 29.68 -15.33 14.88
C CYS A 337 28.58 -16.13 15.59
N PHE A 338 27.38 -16.09 15.02
CA PHE A 338 26.22 -16.88 15.43
C PHE A 338 25.51 -17.39 14.18
N ARG A 339 24.81 -18.53 14.29
CA ARG A 339 23.97 -19.06 13.22
C ARG A 339 22.49 -18.85 13.55
N LEU A 340 21.73 -18.30 12.60
CA LEU A 340 20.29 -18.08 12.75
C LEU A 340 19.54 -19.40 12.59
N LYS A 341 18.74 -19.74 13.60
CA LYS A 341 17.77 -20.86 13.58
C LYS A 341 16.35 -20.36 13.34
N ALA A 342 16.00 -19.21 13.90
CA ALA A 342 14.74 -18.54 13.65
C ALA A 342 14.86 -17.54 12.49
N LEU A 343 13.78 -17.37 11.74
CA LEU A 343 13.74 -16.56 10.52
C LEU A 343 14.21 -15.11 10.80
N PRO A 344 15.22 -14.60 10.06
CA PRO A 344 15.76 -13.26 10.30
C PRO A 344 14.89 -12.14 9.73
N PHE A 345 14.95 -10.99 10.39
CA PHE A 345 14.56 -9.72 9.80
C PHE A 345 15.62 -9.30 8.77
N GLY A 346 15.22 -8.63 7.68
CA GLY A 346 16.15 -8.14 6.66
C GLY A 346 16.43 -9.11 5.50
N ALA A 347 16.03 -10.38 5.63
CA ALA A 347 16.08 -11.34 4.54
C ALA A 347 14.87 -11.19 3.62
N CYS A 348 15.12 -11.02 2.32
CA CYS A 348 14.09 -10.87 1.30
C CYS A 348 13.16 -12.08 1.29
N ARG A 349 13.71 -13.29 1.19
CA ARG A 349 12.93 -14.54 1.16
C ARG A 349 12.05 -14.72 2.39
N SER A 350 12.54 -14.34 3.57
CA SER A 350 11.80 -14.37 4.83
C SER A 350 10.54 -13.52 4.79
N VAL A 351 10.56 -12.34 4.15
CA VAL A 351 9.38 -11.48 3.99
C VAL A 351 8.31 -12.17 3.16
N TYR A 352 8.68 -12.74 2.01
CA TYR A 352 7.72 -13.42 1.13
C TYR A 352 7.07 -14.61 1.82
N SER A 353 7.86 -15.48 2.45
CA SER A 353 7.35 -16.66 3.14
C SER A 353 6.50 -16.28 4.36
N PHE A 354 6.93 -15.29 5.15
CA PHE A 354 6.13 -14.80 6.28
C PHE A 354 4.78 -14.25 5.83
N LEU A 355 4.74 -13.46 4.75
CA LEU A 355 3.50 -12.90 4.21
C LEU A 355 2.53 -13.99 3.74
N ARG A 356 3.02 -15.06 3.10
CA ARG A 356 2.21 -16.25 2.78
C ARG A 356 1.62 -16.88 4.04
N VAL A 357 2.44 -17.06 5.06
CA VAL A 357 2.05 -17.70 6.32
C VAL A 357 0.99 -16.89 7.06
N VAL A 358 1.20 -15.59 7.28
CA VAL A 358 0.22 -14.74 7.98
C VAL A 358 -1.07 -14.54 7.18
N HIS A 359 -1.00 -14.57 5.85
CA HIS A 359 -2.18 -14.56 5.00
C HIS A 359 -3.04 -15.81 5.21
N SER A 360 -2.44 -16.99 5.44
CA SER A 360 -3.22 -18.19 5.77
C SER A 360 -3.95 -18.06 7.13
N ILE A 361 -3.33 -17.39 8.12
CA ILE A 361 -3.97 -17.11 9.42
C ILE A 361 -5.11 -16.12 9.24
N TRP A 362 -4.88 -15.05 8.47
CA TRP A 362 -5.91 -14.08 8.11
C TRP A 362 -7.12 -14.76 7.47
N PHE A 363 -6.87 -15.65 6.49
CA PHE A 363 -7.90 -16.39 5.78
C PHE A 363 -8.72 -17.29 6.70
N ILE A 364 -8.08 -18.03 7.62
CA ILE A 364 -8.80 -18.82 8.63
C ILE A 364 -9.71 -17.94 9.48
N GLY A 365 -9.19 -16.80 9.93
CA GLY A 365 -9.97 -15.84 10.71
C GLY A 365 -11.16 -15.28 9.93
N THR A 366 -10.95 -14.89 8.67
CA THR A 366 -11.98 -14.26 7.84
C THR A 366 -13.02 -15.27 7.35
N VAL A 367 -12.60 -16.41 6.80
CA VAL A 367 -13.51 -17.40 6.21
C VAL A 367 -14.07 -18.35 7.28
N GLY A 368 -13.20 -18.90 8.15
CA GLY A 368 -13.61 -19.87 9.15
C GLY A 368 -14.35 -19.26 10.35
N LEU A 369 -14.01 -18.03 10.74
CA LEU A 369 -14.53 -17.39 11.95
C LEU A 369 -15.29 -16.08 11.69
N SER A 370 -15.42 -15.67 10.43
CA SER A 370 -16.05 -14.41 10.01
C SER A 370 -15.48 -13.22 10.78
N LEU A 371 -14.15 -13.08 10.82
CA LEU A 371 -13.48 -11.93 11.42
C LEU A 371 -13.34 -10.78 10.41
N PRO A 372 -13.91 -9.59 10.70
CA PRO A 372 -13.70 -8.38 9.92
C PRO A 372 -12.34 -7.76 10.28
N TRP A 373 -11.27 -8.31 9.71
CA TRP A 373 -9.91 -7.89 10.01
C TRP A 373 -9.01 -7.80 8.78
N VAL A 374 -7.96 -7.00 8.90
CA VAL A 374 -6.91 -6.85 7.88
C VAL A 374 -5.58 -7.34 8.44
N CYS A 375 -4.72 -7.86 7.56
CA CYS A 375 -3.39 -8.35 7.91
C CYS A 375 -2.33 -7.48 7.21
N TYR A 376 -1.51 -6.80 8.00
CA TYR A 376 -0.39 -6.01 7.54
C TYR A 376 0.89 -6.50 8.20
N PHE A 377 1.64 -7.33 7.49
CA PHE A 377 2.78 -8.05 8.05
C PHE A 377 2.39 -8.78 9.36
N ASP A 378 2.88 -8.33 10.50
CA ASP A 378 2.65 -8.87 11.84
C ASP A 378 1.47 -8.25 12.58
N ASP A 379 0.86 -7.19 12.02
CA ASP A 379 -0.29 -6.51 12.59
C ASP A 379 -1.61 -7.08 12.02
N PHE A 380 -2.46 -7.60 12.91
CA PHE A 380 -3.83 -7.98 12.60
C PHE A 380 -4.78 -6.93 13.18
N ILE A 381 -5.48 -6.20 12.33
CA ILE A 381 -6.30 -5.05 12.73
C ILE A 381 -7.76 -5.39 12.52
N THR A 382 -8.57 -5.26 13.57
CA THR A 382 -9.99 -5.59 13.55
C THR A 382 -10.83 -4.37 13.87
N ILE A 383 -11.94 -4.22 13.16
CA ILE A 383 -13.02 -3.27 13.49
C ILE A 383 -14.32 -4.07 13.58
N CYS A 384 -15.09 -3.89 14.64
CA CYS A 384 -16.39 -4.56 14.80
C CYS A 384 -17.39 -3.66 15.54
N SER A 385 -18.66 -4.06 15.54
CA SER A 385 -19.69 -3.44 16.38
C SER A 385 -19.33 -3.59 17.86
N GLY A 386 -19.69 -2.58 18.67
CA GLY A 386 -19.40 -2.58 20.10
C GLY A 386 -19.95 -3.81 20.84
N SER A 387 -21.13 -4.30 20.45
CA SER A 387 -21.75 -5.51 20.99
C SER A 387 -20.92 -6.78 20.79
N LEU A 388 -20.15 -6.87 19.69
CA LEU A 388 -19.35 -8.04 19.32
C LEU A 388 -17.89 -7.97 19.78
N ALA A 389 -17.45 -6.86 20.37
CA ALA A 389 -16.04 -6.61 20.66
C ALA A 389 -15.41 -7.68 21.58
N HIS A 390 -16.11 -8.08 22.64
CA HIS A 390 -15.61 -9.09 23.58
C HIS A 390 -15.44 -10.47 22.92
N SER A 391 -16.50 -10.93 22.23
CA SER A 391 -16.49 -12.21 21.52
C SER A 391 -15.44 -12.25 20.41
N THR A 392 -15.26 -11.14 19.70
CA THR A 392 -14.26 -11.00 18.65
C THR A 392 -12.82 -11.05 19.21
N ASP A 393 -12.53 -10.34 20.30
CA ASP A 393 -11.22 -10.42 21.00
C ASP A 393 -10.91 -11.85 21.44
N ALA A 394 -11.89 -12.51 22.08
CA ALA A 394 -11.76 -13.88 22.56
C ALA A 394 -11.53 -14.86 21.40
N THR A 395 -12.24 -14.69 20.28
CA THR A 395 -12.12 -15.51 19.08
C THR A 395 -10.72 -15.39 18.48
N ILE A 396 -10.20 -14.17 18.31
CA ILE A 396 -8.86 -13.93 17.79
C ILE A 396 -7.80 -14.59 18.68
N LYS A 397 -7.86 -14.34 20.00
CA LYS A 397 -6.91 -14.93 20.95
C LYS A 397 -6.96 -16.45 20.97
N ARG A 398 -8.16 -17.05 20.86
CA ARG A 398 -8.33 -18.51 20.76
C ARG A 398 -7.79 -19.07 19.46
N LEU A 399 -7.95 -18.37 18.33
CA LEU A 399 -7.37 -18.78 17.05
C LEU A 399 -5.85 -18.84 17.13
N PHE A 400 -5.20 -17.76 17.58
CA PHE A 400 -3.73 -17.76 17.71
C PHE A 400 -3.25 -18.84 18.68
N LYS A 401 -3.95 -19.06 19.80
CA LYS A 401 -3.65 -20.16 20.74
C LYS A 401 -3.81 -21.54 20.09
N LEU A 402 -4.87 -21.77 19.33
CA LEU A 402 -5.13 -23.03 18.63
C LEU A 402 -4.01 -23.33 17.62
N LEU A 403 -3.55 -22.33 16.87
CA LEU A 403 -2.48 -22.50 15.89
C LEU A 403 -1.07 -22.49 16.52
N GLY A 404 -0.96 -22.14 17.81
CA GLY A 404 0.32 -22.08 18.53
C GLY A 404 1.13 -20.82 18.28
N TRP A 405 0.49 -19.75 17.82
CA TRP A 405 1.10 -18.45 17.59
C TRP A 405 0.97 -17.55 18.81
N THR A 406 2.01 -16.77 19.08
CA THR A 406 2.06 -15.89 20.25
C THR A 406 1.79 -14.44 19.84
N LEU A 407 0.78 -13.84 20.47
CA LEU A 407 0.52 -12.40 20.39
C LEU A 407 1.35 -11.64 21.44
N SER A 408 1.63 -10.37 21.16
CA SER A 408 2.23 -9.47 22.14
C SER A 408 1.24 -9.18 23.27
N SER A 409 1.64 -9.51 24.50
CA SER A 409 0.90 -9.22 25.73
C SER A 409 1.47 -8.00 26.49
N ASP A 410 2.32 -7.20 25.86
CA ASP A 410 2.82 -5.94 26.42
C ASP A 410 1.64 -4.99 26.63
N GLY A 411 1.40 -4.52 27.85
CA GLY A 411 0.24 -3.66 28.18
C GLY A 411 0.16 -2.36 27.38
N LYS A 412 1.25 -1.92 26.73
CA LYS A 412 1.22 -0.79 25.78
C LYS A 412 0.73 -1.18 24.38
N LYS A 413 0.87 -2.44 24.00
CA LYS A 413 0.47 -2.99 22.70
C LYS A 413 -0.85 -3.77 22.78
N ASP A 414 -1.14 -4.43 23.90
CA ASP A 414 -2.34 -5.22 24.12
C ASP A 414 -3.51 -4.36 24.65
N LEU A 415 -3.81 -3.27 23.95
CA LEU A 415 -4.87 -2.33 24.33
C LEU A 415 -6.26 -2.88 23.97
N PRO A 416 -7.29 -2.70 24.82
CA PRO A 416 -8.65 -3.15 24.51
C PRO A 416 -9.22 -2.47 23.26
N PHE A 417 -10.33 -3.02 22.75
CA PHE A 417 -11.15 -2.37 21.73
C PHE A 417 -11.54 -0.95 22.17
N ARG A 418 -11.32 0.03 21.28
CA ARG A 418 -11.54 1.46 21.54
C ARG A 418 -12.18 2.14 20.34
N ARG A 419 -12.77 3.32 20.57
CA ARG A 419 -13.25 4.21 19.50
C ARG A 419 -12.11 4.92 18.78
N SER A 420 -10.94 5.05 19.42
CA SER A 420 -9.73 5.58 18.79
C SER A 420 -8.55 4.66 19.11
N PHE A 421 -7.82 4.26 18.07
CA PHE A 421 -6.69 3.33 18.20
C PHE A 421 -5.62 3.59 17.13
N GLU A 422 -4.39 3.17 17.42
CA GLU A 422 -3.27 3.24 16.47
C GLU A 422 -3.15 1.95 15.66
N ALA A 423 -3.01 2.08 14.34
CA ALA A 423 -2.80 0.98 13.41
C ALA A 423 -2.04 1.47 12.18
N LEU A 424 -1.14 0.67 11.61
CA LEU A 424 -0.41 1.00 10.38
C LEU A 424 0.35 2.35 10.44
N GLY A 425 0.70 2.81 11.64
CA GLY A 425 1.30 4.12 11.86
C GLY A 425 0.35 5.31 11.70
N ILE A 426 -0.97 5.11 11.78
CA ILE A 426 -1.98 6.17 11.79
C ILE A 426 -2.90 6.02 13.01
N VAL A 427 -3.66 7.07 13.33
CA VAL A 427 -4.78 7.02 14.27
C VAL A 427 -6.05 6.82 13.48
N VAL A 428 -6.80 5.78 13.84
CA VAL A 428 -8.15 5.51 13.33
C VAL A 428 -9.15 5.92 14.40
N ASP A 429 -9.97 6.92 14.09
CA ASP A 429 -11.01 7.46 14.96
C ASP A 429 -12.40 7.06 14.42
N LEU A 430 -13.12 6.32 15.26
CA LEU A 430 -14.44 5.72 15.05
C LEU A 430 -15.51 6.38 15.94
N GLU A 431 -15.22 7.51 16.62
CA GLU A 431 -16.18 8.13 17.56
C GLU A 431 -17.52 8.47 16.91
N GLU A 432 -17.48 8.91 15.65
CA GLU A 432 -18.66 9.30 14.86
C GLU A 432 -19.12 8.19 13.89
N SER A 433 -18.70 6.93 14.10
CA SER A 433 -18.99 5.85 13.17
C SER A 433 -20.49 5.56 13.04
N ALA A 434 -21.25 5.74 14.13
CA ALA A 434 -22.72 5.61 14.12
C ALA A 434 -23.38 6.68 13.21
N ASN A 435 -22.74 7.83 13.06
CA ASN A 435 -23.13 8.89 12.12
C ASN A 435 -22.51 8.70 10.73
N LYS A 436 -21.98 7.50 10.44
CA LYS A 436 -21.34 7.13 9.17
C LYS A 436 -20.09 7.97 8.87
N VAL A 437 -19.35 8.36 9.92
CA VAL A 437 -18.11 9.13 9.79
C VAL A 437 -16.97 8.40 10.49
N VAL A 438 -15.86 8.21 9.78
CA VAL A 438 -14.61 7.66 10.32
C VAL A 438 -13.46 8.59 9.91
N LYS A 439 -12.48 8.80 10.80
CA LYS A 439 -11.38 9.74 10.57
C LYS A 439 -10.04 9.04 10.67
N PHE A 440 -9.16 9.33 9.72
CA PHE A 440 -7.79 8.82 9.67
C PHE A 440 -6.84 10.01 9.83
N ALA A 441 -5.87 9.88 10.74
CA ALA A 441 -4.94 10.96 11.06
C ALA A 441 -3.51 10.45 11.28
N ASN A 442 -2.53 11.34 11.15
CA ASN A 442 -1.17 11.06 11.60
C ASN A 442 -1.14 10.87 13.13
N THR A 443 -0.27 9.98 13.63
CA THR A 443 -0.09 9.84 15.08
C THR A 443 0.52 11.11 15.68
N PRO A 444 0.16 11.48 16.94
CA PRO A 444 0.73 12.65 17.60
C PRO A 444 2.26 12.59 17.69
N SER A 445 2.80 11.39 17.93
CA SER A 445 4.24 11.13 17.94
C SER A 445 4.90 11.47 16.60
N ARG A 446 4.27 11.11 15.48
CA ARG A 446 4.79 11.41 14.15
C ARG A 446 4.75 12.89 13.85
N VAL A 447 3.64 13.55 14.17
CA VAL A 447 3.51 15.01 13.99
C VAL A 447 4.62 15.72 14.76
N SER A 448 4.81 15.38 16.04
CA SER A 448 5.87 15.95 16.88
C SER A 448 7.27 15.70 16.31
N GLU A 449 7.59 14.46 15.95
CA GLU A 449 8.91 14.07 15.41
C GLU A 449 9.21 14.74 14.06
N LEU A 450 8.21 14.87 13.17
CA LEU A 450 8.39 15.54 11.88
C LEU A 450 8.52 17.05 12.04
N CYS A 451 7.64 17.67 12.83
CA CYS A 451 7.69 19.10 13.08
C CYS A 451 9.00 19.51 13.76
N GLY A 452 9.50 18.71 14.71
CA GLY A 452 10.82 18.89 15.31
C GLY A 452 11.94 18.78 14.28
N SER A 453 11.95 17.70 13.49
CA SER A 453 12.98 17.51 12.43
C SER A 453 12.98 18.65 11.40
N ILE A 454 11.81 19.15 11.01
CA ILE A 454 11.68 20.28 10.09
C ILE A 454 12.17 21.57 10.77
N GLY A 455 11.83 21.78 12.05
CA GLY A 455 12.33 22.90 12.84
C GLY A 455 13.85 22.95 12.89
N ASP A 456 14.50 21.84 13.24
CA ASP A 456 15.96 21.74 13.31
C ASP A 456 16.63 22.06 11.96
N ILE A 457 16.02 21.64 10.85
CA ILE A 457 16.52 21.91 9.49
C ILE A 457 16.37 23.39 9.12
N LEU A 458 15.23 24.00 9.46
CA LEU A 458 14.97 25.41 9.23
C LEU A 458 15.95 26.28 10.04
N ASP A 459 16.18 25.92 11.31
CA ASP A 459 17.11 26.62 12.20
C ASP A 459 18.57 26.48 11.72
N ALA A 460 18.95 25.32 11.19
CA ALA A 460 20.27 25.09 10.61
C ALA A 460 20.48 25.76 9.24
N GLY A 461 19.41 26.15 8.54
CA GLY A 461 19.46 26.77 7.21
C GLY A 461 20.07 25.89 6.10
N SER A 462 20.27 24.59 6.36
CA SER A 462 20.92 23.65 5.44
C SER A 462 20.36 22.24 5.54
N LEU A 463 20.37 21.52 4.41
CA LEU A 463 19.83 20.17 4.31
C LEU A 463 20.64 19.35 3.30
N LYS A 464 21.39 18.37 3.80
CA LYS A 464 22.18 17.45 2.97
C LYS A 464 21.30 16.46 2.21
N GLN A 465 21.72 16.06 1.01
CA GLN A 465 20.98 15.13 0.15
C GLN A 465 20.48 13.85 0.87
N PRO A 466 21.29 13.08 1.64
CA PRO A 466 20.79 11.87 2.30
C PRO A 466 19.69 12.15 3.33
N LEU A 467 19.81 13.27 4.06
CA LEU A 467 18.79 13.72 5.02
C LEU A 467 17.54 14.22 4.31
N ALA A 468 17.69 14.91 3.18
CA ALA A 468 16.59 15.37 2.33
C ALA A 468 15.75 14.19 1.83
N LEU A 469 16.38 13.14 1.33
CA LEU A 469 15.69 11.92 0.85
C LEU A 469 14.98 11.20 1.99
N ARG A 470 15.61 11.12 3.17
CA ARG A 470 14.98 10.55 4.38
C ARG A 470 13.78 11.37 4.84
N LEU A 471 13.91 12.70 4.90
CA LEU A 471 12.82 13.61 5.26
C LEU A 471 11.67 13.49 4.27
N ARG A 472 11.96 13.53 2.96
CA ARG A 472 10.98 13.38 1.88
C ARG A 472 10.18 12.08 1.99
N GLY A 473 10.82 10.96 2.33
CA GLY A 473 10.13 9.70 2.59
C GLY A 473 9.16 9.78 3.78
N ARG A 474 9.58 10.39 4.89
CA ARG A 474 8.71 10.57 6.07
C ARG A 474 7.56 11.53 5.80
N MET A 475 7.81 12.62 5.09
CA MET A 475 6.79 13.57 4.67
C MET A 475 5.78 12.91 3.73
N GLN A 476 6.22 12.07 2.79
CA GLN A 476 5.33 11.36 1.86
C GLN A 476 4.36 10.44 2.60
N PHE A 477 4.83 9.76 3.64
CA PHE A 477 3.93 8.98 4.49
C PHE A 477 2.93 9.87 5.21
N ALA A 478 3.38 10.98 5.82
CA ALA A 478 2.49 11.88 6.55
C ALA A 478 1.44 12.55 5.64
N ASP A 479 1.82 12.91 4.42
CA ASP A 479 0.97 13.47 3.36
C ASP A 479 -0.18 12.55 2.99
N SER A 480 0.00 11.22 3.04
CA SER A 480 -1.07 10.25 2.75
C SER A 480 -2.27 10.35 3.70
N GLN A 481 -2.08 10.97 4.87
CA GLN A 481 -3.14 11.24 5.83
C GLN A 481 -3.58 12.71 5.82
N LEU A 482 -2.86 13.58 5.09
CA LEU A 482 -3.26 14.96 4.88
C LEU A 482 -4.47 15.02 3.93
N PHE A 483 -5.41 15.93 4.20
CA PHE A 483 -6.56 16.12 3.33
C PHE A 483 -6.13 16.90 2.09
N GLY A 484 -6.46 16.39 0.90
CA GLY A 484 -6.11 17.01 -0.38
C GLY A 484 -4.74 16.59 -0.92
N ARG A 485 -4.18 17.37 -1.84
CA ARG A 485 -2.87 17.10 -2.48
C ARG A 485 -1.88 18.25 -2.37
N SER A 486 -2.22 19.33 -1.65
CA SER A 486 -1.40 20.54 -1.58
C SER A 486 -0.02 20.30 -0.96
N ALA A 487 0.12 19.30 -0.07
CA ALA A 487 1.40 18.98 0.56
C ALA A 487 2.40 18.30 -0.41
N ARG A 488 1.95 17.81 -1.57
CA ARG A 488 2.83 17.25 -2.61
C ARG A 488 3.77 18.30 -3.20
N MET A 489 3.36 19.56 -3.21
CA MET A 489 4.22 20.67 -3.60
C MET A 489 5.43 20.79 -2.68
N CYS A 490 5.22 20.63 -1.36
CA CYS A 490 6.30 20.67 -0.38
C CYS A 490 7.28 19.52 -0.61
N LEU A 491 6.78 18.31 -0.86
CA LEU A 491 7.60 17.14 -1.22
C LEU A 491 8.47 17.39 -2.45
N ARG A 492 7.92 18.08 -3.46
CA ARG A 492 8.64 18.41 -4.68
C ARG A 492 9.78 19.38 -4.43
N GLN A 493 9.58 20.40 -3.59
CA GLN A 493 10.67 21.34 -3.27
C GLN A 493 11.80 20.65 -2.50
N VAL A 494 11.48 19.75 -1.57
CA VAL A 494 12.51 18.93 -0.89
C VAL A 494 13.22 18.00 -1.87
N THR A 495 12.49 17.43 -2.84
CA THR A 495 13.09 16.59 -3.89
C THR A 495 14.00 17.41 -4.81
N LYS A 496 13.57 18.60 -5.23
CA LYS A 496 14.36 19.53 -6.05
C LYS A 496 15.65 19.92 -5.33
N HIS A 497 15.56 20.24 -4.04
CA HIS A 497 16.72 20.53 -3.19
C HIS A 497 17.69 19.34 -3.12
N ALA A 498 17.16 18.12 -2.87
CA ALA A 498 17.98 16.91 -2.74
C ALA A 498 18.80 16.56 -4.00
N TYR A 499 18.34 16.98 -5.17
CA TYR A 499 19.02 16.74 -6.46
C TYR A 499 19.59 18.03 -7.08
N SER A 500 19.63 19.13 -6.34
CA SER A 500 20.33 20.33 -6.82
C SER A 500 21.82 20.18 -6.55
N ASP A 501 22.65 20.29 -7.58
CA ASP A 501 24.11 20.20 -7.47
C ASP A 501 24.75 21.50 -6.93
N VAL A 502 23.93 22.44 -6.45
CA VAL A 502 24.33 23.84 -6.25
C VAL A 502 24.79 24.11 -4.81
N SER A 503 24.03 23.65 -3.80
CA SER A 503 24.36 23.88 -2.39
C SER A 503 23.52 23.04 -1.43
N ASP A 504 24.07 22.75 -0.24
CA ASP A 504 23.31 22.21 0.90
C ASP A 504 22.44 23.31 1.58
N THR A 505 22.68 24.59 1.31
CA THR A 505 21.92 25.72 1.87
C THR A 505 20.49 25.76 1.32
N LEU A 506 19.51 25.93 2.20
CA LEU A 506 18.11 26.02 1.80
C LEU A 506 17.83 27.30 1.01
N CYS A 507 17.18 27.19 -0.15
CA CYS A 507 16.62 28.34 -0.85
C CYS A 507 15.28 28.78 -0.23
N GLU A 508 14.84 30.01 -0.51
CA GLU A 508 13.58 30.57 0.00
C GLU A 508 12.37 29.69 -0.30
N ASP A 509 12.27 29.14 -1.51
CA ASP A 509 11.20 28.20 -1.90
C ASP A 509 11.17 26.95 -1.01
N CYS A 510 12.34 26.42 -0.66
CA CYS A 510 12.46 25.22 0.17
C CYS A 510 12.08 25.53 1.62
N VAL A 511 12.53 26.67 2.15
CA VAL A 511 12.14 27.18 3.48
C VAL A 511 10.63 27.35 3.55
N PHE A 512 10.03 28.02 2.58
CA PHE A 512 8.58 28.23 2.51
C PHE A 512 7.82 26.90 2.44
N ALA A 513 8.28 25.96 1.62
CA ALA A 513 7.68 24.63 1.50
C ALA A 513 7.73 23.83 2.81
N LEU A 514 8.86 23.85 3.50
CA LEU A 514 9.05 23.16 4.77
C LEU A 514 8.20 23.77 5.89
N ASP A 515 8.18 25.10 6.01
CA ASP A 515 7.33 25.82 6.97
C ASP A 515 5.85 25.57 6.69
N ARG A 516 5.43 25.62 5.42
CA ARG A 516 4.06 25.29 5.02
C ARG A 516 3.70 23.86 5.39
N PHE A 517 4.55 22.88 5.11
CA PHE A 517 4.27 21.49 5.47
C PHE A 517 4.16 21.31 6.99
N ARG A 518 5.01 22.00 7.76
CA ARG A 518 4.96 22.02 9.23
C ARG A 518 3.63 22.61 9.74
N LYS A 519 3.18 23.74 9.19
CA LYS A 519 1.86 24.33 9.50
C LYS A 519 0.72 23.39 9.13
N MET A 520 0.78 22.78 7.95
CA MET A 520 -0.20 21.80 7.50
C MET A 520 -0.31 20.61 8.46
N LEU A 521 0.79 20.14 9.05
CA LEU A 521 0.77 19.07 10.05
C LEU A 521 0.15 19.51 11.38
N LEU A 522 0.42 20.73 11.84
CA LEU A 522 -0.07 21.26 13.12
C LEU A 522 -1.56 21.63 13.07
N GLU A 523 -2.01 22.17 11.94
CA GLU A 523 -3.40 22.62 11.72
C GLU A 523 -4.26 21.57 11.00
N HIS A 524 -3.71 20.37 10.81
CA HIS A 524 -4.29 19.35 9.96
C HIS A 524 -5.71 18.94 10.39
N LYS A 525 -6.64 18.91 9.42
CA LYS A 525 -7.94 18.23 9.56
C LYS A 525 -7.83 16.78 9.09
N PRO A 526 -8.16 15.79 9.92
CA PRO A 526 -8.01 14.38 9.57
C PRO A 526 -8.73 14.03 8.26
N ARG A 527 -8.22 13.03 7.55
CA ARG A 527 -8.90 12.46 6.38
C ARG A 527 -10.23 11.86 6.84
N VAL A 528 -11.34 12.44 6.38
CA VAL A 528 -12.69 12.02 6.75
C VAL A 528 -13.26 11.05 5.70
N LEU A 529 -13.61 9.86 6.14
CA LEU A 529 -14.35 8.85 5.39
C LEU A 529 -15.83 8.97 5.73
N ASN A 530 -16.70 9.05 4.72
CA ASN A 530 -18.14 9.16 4.92
C ASN A 530 -18.86 7.96 4.27
N GLY A 531 -19.66 7.26 5.07
CA GLY A 531 -20.45 6.10 4.65
C GLY A 531 -21.70 6.49 3.88
N SER A 532 -22.22 7.70 4.08
CA SER A 532 -23.38 8.28 3.40
C SER A 532 -22.95 9.02 2.13
N LEU A 533 -22.42 8.28 1.15
CA LEU A 533 -22.11 8.89 -0.15
C LEU A 533 -23.41 9.37 -0.80
N ARG A 534 -23.43 10.64 -1.21
CA ARG A 534 -24.50 11.20 -2.03
C ARG A 534 -24.44 10.63 -3.45
N GLU A 535 -25.49 10.86 -4.23
CA GLU A 535 -25.53 10.55 -5.66
C GLU A 535 -24.28 11.09 -6.37
N LYS A 536 -23.80 10.36 -7.37
CA LYS A 536 -22.65 10.79 -8.17
C LYS A 536 -23.01 12.05 -8.96
N PHE A 537 -22.08 12.99 -9.05
CA PHE A 537 -22.22 14.16 -9.92
C PHE A 537 -21.26 14.11 -11.11
N VAL A 538 -21.69 14.67 -12.23
CA VAL A 538 -20.86 14.87 -13.42
C VAL A 538 -20.74 16.36 -13.66
N ILE A 539 -19.51 16.87 -13.75
CA ILE A 539 -19.22 18.27 -14.01
C ILE A 539 -18.45 18.38 -15.33
N PHE A 540 -18.91 19.27 -16.20
CA PHE A 540 -18.17 19.72 -17.37
C PHE A 540 -17.65 21.12 -17.08
N THR A 541 -16.40 21.38 -17.38
CA THR A 541 -15.81 22.73 -17.31
C THR A 541 -15.08 23.01 -18.61
N ASP A 542 -15.14 24.26 -19.04
CA ASP A 542 -14.52 24.73 -20.27
C ASP A 542 -14.12 26.20 -20.09
N ALA A 543 -13.17 26.67 -20.88
CA ALA A 543 -12.80 28.07 -20.97
C ALA A 543 -12.57 28.47 -22.43
N CYS A 544 -12.74 29.75 -22.72
CA CYS A 544 -12.39 30.31 -24.02
C CYS A 544 -11.38 31.44 -23.85
N PHE A 545 -10.53 31.60 -24.86
CA PHE A 545 -9.63 32.74 -24.96
C PHE A 545 -9.46 33.13 -26.42
N ASP A 546 -9.91 34.35 -26.74
CA ASP A 546 -9.71 34.98 -28.04
C ASP A 546 -9.19 36.41 -27.82
N PRO A 547 -7.87 36.65 -27.97
CA PRO A 547 -7.27 37.96 -27.72
C PRO A 547 -7.70 39.02 -28.73
N GLU A 548 -8.27 38.63 -29.88
CA GLU A 548 -8.73 39.55 -30.93
C GLU A 548 -10.21 39.92 -30.78
N ALA A 549 -10.95 39.22 -29.91
CA ALA A 549 -12.35 39.50 -29.66
C ALA A 549 -12.52 40.86 -28.96
N SER A 550 -13.38 41.71 -29.52
CA SER A 550 -13.67 43.04 -28.97
C SER A 550 -14.47 43.01 -27.67
N ASP A 551 -15.21 41.92 -27.46
CA ASP A 551 -15.96 41.61 -26.24
C ASP A 551 -15.81 40.11 -25.97
N TRP A 552 -15.81 39.70 -24.70
CA TRP A 552 -15.60 38.32 -24.27
C TRP A 552 -14.24 37.71 -24.67
N ALA A 553 -13.16 38.45 -24.46
CA ALA A 553 -11.80 37.97 -24.77
C ALA A 553 -11.40 36.71 -23.98
N CYS A 554 -11.91 36.53 -22.77
CA CYS A 554 -11.73 35.30 -22.00
C CYS A 554 -12.96 35.01 -21.15
N GLY A 555 -13.38 33.75 -21.10
CA GLY A 555 -14.48 33.32 -20.24
C GLY A 555 -14.28 31.92 -19.72
N ILE A 556 -14.94 31.63 -18.59
CA ILE A 556 -14.98 30.31 -17.96
C ILE A 556 -16.42 29.85 -17.83
N GLY A 557 -16.65 28.55 -17.95
CA GLY A 557 -17.98 27.97 -17.83
C GLY A 557 -17.97 26.61 -17.17
N GLY A 558 -19.13 26.23 -16.66
CA GLY A 558 -19.32 24.87 -16.17
C GLY A 558 -20.77 24.45 -16.12
N LEU A 559 -20.99 23.13 -16.22
CA LEU A 559 -22.30 22.48 -16.11
C LEU A 559 -22.24 21.37 -15.06
N LEU A 560 -23.22 21.34 -14.15
CA LEU A 560 -23.40 20.31 -13.13
C LEU A 560 -24.59 19.42 -13.49
N PHE A 561 -24.35 18.11 -13.59
CA PHE A 561 -25.36 17.09 -13.84
C PHE A 561 -25.47 16.09 -12.69
N SER A 562 -26.68 15.58 -12.48
CA SER A 562 -26.93 14.42 -11.61
C SER A 562 -26.43 13.12 -12.25
N ASP A 563 -26.42 12.03 -11.48
CA ASP A 563 -26.09 10.67 -11.94
C ASP A 563 -26.96 10.18 -13.12
N ARG A 564 -28.20 10.69 -13.23
CA ARG A 564 -29.17 10.40 -14.30
C ARG A 564 -29.09 11.36 -15.50
N GLY A 565 -28.13 12.29 -15.50
CA GLY A 565 -27.96 13.25 -16.59
C GLY A 565 -28.94 14.43 -16.54
N LYS A 566 -29.57 14.71 -15.39
CA LYS A 566 -30.37 15.92 -15.19
C LYS A 566 -29.45 17.10 -14.92
N LEU A 567 -29.60 18.20 -15.66
CA LEU A 567 -28.89 19.45 -15.38
C LEU A 567 -29.38 20.03 -14.05
N LEU A 568 -28.44 20.29 -13.14
CA LEU A 568 -28.70 20.84 -11.80
C LEU A 568 -28.21 22.29 -11.66
N GLY A 569 -27.21 22.68 -12.43
CA GLY A 569 -26.67 24.03 -12.39
C GLY A 569 -25.75 24.32 -13.57
N ALA A 570 -25.60 25.60 -13.88
CA ALA A 570 -24.70 26.10 -14.91
C ALA A 570 -24.12 27.45 -14.45
N PHE A 571 -22.89 27.75 -14.84
CA PHE A 571 -22.32 29.09 -14.75
C PHE A 571 -21.55 29.41 -16.03
N SER A 572 -21.46 30.70 -16.34
CA SER A 572 -20.67 31.24 -17.46
C SER A 572 -20.28 32.66 -17.09
N GLU A 573 -18.99 32.92 -16.98
CA GLU A 573 -18.46 34.20 -16.52
C GLU A 573 -17.38 34.70 -17.46
N GLN A 574 -17.45 35.98 -17.79
CA GLN A 574 -16.40 36.69 -18.54
C GLN A 574 -15.34 37.18 -17.56
N LEU A 575 -14.06 36.91 -17.86
CA LEU A 575 -12.97 37.40 -17.03
C LEU A 575 -12.68 38.88 -17.35
N GLU A 576 -12.50 39.66 -16.30
CA GLU A 576 -12.06 41.05 -16.40
C GLU A 576 -10.60 41.13 -16.84
N ARG A 577 -10.22 42.26 -17.43
CA ARG A 577 -8.87 42.46 -17.99
C ARG A 577 -7.75 42.17 -16.98
N TRP A 578 -7.90 42.62 -15.74
CA TRP A 578 -6.89 42.39 -14.69
C TRP A 578 -6.79 40.90 -14.31
N GLN A 579 -7.88 40.14 -14.40
CA GLN A 579 -7.87 38.70 -14.14
C GLN A 579 -7.13 37.97 -15.26
N ILE A 580 -7.37 38.36 -16.51
CA ILE A 580 -6.65 37.83 -17.68
C ILE A 580 -5.15 38.13 -17.56
N GLU A 581 -4.80 39.36 -17.19
CA GLU A 581 -3.41 39.78 -16.94
C GLU A 581 -2.77 38.95 -15.81
N ALA A 582 -3.50 38.65 -14.73
CA ALA A 582 -3.02 37.82 -13.64
C ALA A 582 -2.82 36.33 -14.02
N LEU A 583 -3.60 35.83 -15.00
CA LEU A 583 -3.40 34.47 -15.54
C LEU A 583 -2.24 34.42 -16.55
N THR A 584 -1.87 35.55 -17.14
CA THR A 584 -0.85 35.62 -18.19
C THR A 584 0.56 35.47 -17.61
N GLU A 585 1.31 34.47 -18.06
CA GLU A 585 2.69 34.24 -17.65
C GLU A 585 3.67 34.80 -18.70
N GLY A 586 4.26 35.96 -18.42
CA GLY A 586 5.36 36.55 -19.21
C GLY A 586 5.16 36.54 -20.72
N PHE A 587 5.94 35.73 -21.45
CA PHE A 587 5.99 35.66 -22.93
C PHE A 587 4.90 34.79 -23.59
N ARG A 588 3.97 34.20 -22.81
CA ARG A 588 2.96 33.30 -23.37
C ARG A 588 1.86 34.08 -24.10
N LYS A 589 1.48 33.58 -25.29
CA LYS A 589 0.43 34.17 -26.14
C LYS A 589 -0.99 33.70 -25.80
N THR A 590 -1.14 32.74 -24.89
CA THR A 590 -2.45 32.17 -24.51
C THR A 590 -2.50 31.88 -23.02
N VAL A 591 -3.70 32.03 -22.44
CA VAL A 591 -4.03 31.76 -21.03
C VAL A 591 -5.02 30.60 -20.89
N ILE A 592 -5.30 29.88 -21.97
CA ILE A 592 -6.37 28.85 -22.01
C ILE A 592 -6.16 27.76 -20.94
N PHE A 593 -4.91 27.37 -20.71
CA PHE A 593 -4.55 26.38 -19.70
C PHE A 593 -4.87 26.87 -18.28
N GLU A 594 -4.44 28.08 -17.91
CA GLU A 594 -4.73 28.69 -16.62
C GLU A 594 -6.25 28.96 -16.44
N ALA A 595 -6.94 29.38 -17.49
CA ALA A 595 -8.39 29.66 -17.47
C ALA A 595 -9.24 28.40 -17.28
N GLU A 596 -8.90 27.29 -17.95
CA GLU A 596 -9.60 26.01 -17.74
C GLU A 596 -9.34 25.45 -16.34
N LEU A 597 -8.12 25.58 -15.81
CA LEU A 597 -7.84 25.19 -14.43
C LEU A 597 -8.66 26.03 -13.44
N LEU A 598 -8.80 27.34 -13.70
CA LEU A 598 -9.66 28.23 -12.93
C LEU A 598 -11.13 27.79 -13.01
N ALA A 599 -11.63 27.39 -14.19
CA ALA A 599 -13.01 26.90 -14.34
C ALA A 599 -13.28 25.68 -13.44
N VAL A 600 -12.33 24.74 -13.35
CA VAL A 600 -12.40 23.59 -12.42
C VAL A 600 -12.48 24.07 -10.97
N ILE A 601 -11.63 25.01 -10.56
CA ILE A 601 -11.60 25.54 -9.19
C ILE A 601 -12.91 26.26 -8.85
N VAL A 602 -13.38 27.15 -9.74
CA VAL A 602 -14.65 27.87 -9.57
C VAL A 602 -15.81 26.89 -9.47
N SER A 603 -15.85 25.83 -10.27
CA SER A 603 -16.89 24.80 -10.15
C SER A 603 -16.95 24.16 -8.76
N GLN A 604 -15.79 23.95 -8.11
CA GLN A 604 -15.72 23.42 -6.76
C GLN A 604 -16.20 24.42 -5.71
N LEU A 605 -15.90 25.71 -5.89
CA LEU A 605 -16.35 26.77 -4.98
C LEU A 605 -17.86 26.99 -5.08
N VAL A 606 -18.40 27.07 -6.29
CA VAL A 606 -19.82 27.31 -6.54
C VAL A 606 -20.67 26.13 -6.05
N TRP A 607 -20.28 24.89 -6.39
CA TRP A 607 -21.08 23.70 -6.09
C TRP A 607 -20.58 22.88 -4.89
N GLY A 608 -19.57 23.35 -4.17
CA GLY A 608 -18.96 22.61 -3.05
C GLY A 608 -19.96 22.14 -1.99
N HIS A 609 -21.01 22.91 -1.74
CA HIS A 609 -22.08 22.55 -0.81
C HIS A 609 -23.00 21.42 -1.33
N VAL A 610 -23.16 21.32 -2.65
CA VAL A 610 -23.96 20.27 -3.33
C VAL A 610 -23.16 18.97 -3.39
N ILE A 611 -21.92 19.06 -3.91
CA ILE A 611 -21.08 17.92 -4.24
C ILE A 611 -20.29 17.35 -3.03
N ARG A 612 -20.46 17.95 -1.85
CA ARG A 612 -19.81 17.47 -0.62
C ARG A 612 -20.19 16.03 -0.33
N HIS A 613 -19.19 15.19 -0.02
CA HIS A 613 -19.38 13.76 0.27
C HIS A 613 -20.00 12.97 -0.89
N ALA A 614 -19.86 13.45 -2.12
CA ALA A 614 -20.29 12.75 -3.33
C ALA A 614 -19.07 12.32 -4.16
N PRO A 615 -19.15 11.20 -4.88
CA PRO A 615 -18.26 10.93 -6.00
C PRO A 615 -18.55 11.95 -7.11
N VAL A 616 -17.51 12.58 -7.66
CA VAL A 616 -17.66 13.60 -8.71
C VAL A 616 -16.72 13.29 -9.86
N LEU A 617 -17.24 13.35 -11.09
CA LEU A 617 -16.47 13.18 -12.31
C LEU A 617 -16.36 14.54 -13.01
N TRP A 618 -15.14 15.07 -13.10
CA TRP A 618 -14.84 16.25 -13.91
C TRP A 618 -14.41 15.85 -15.31
N PHE A 619 -15.05 16.45 -16.30
CA PHE A 619 -14.67 16.39 -17.70
C PHE A 619 -14.04 17.73 -18.07
N VAL A 620 -12.75 17.67 -18.42
CA VAL A 620 -11.88 18.79 -18.78
C VAL A 620 -11.23 18.42 -20.09
N ASP A 621 -11.28 19.30 -21.08
CA ASP A 621 -10.79 19.05 -22.43
C ASP A 621 -9.28 19.31 -22.56
N ASN A 622 -8.71 20.25 -21.79
CA ASN A 622 -7.26 20.39 -21.70
C ASN A 622 -6.63 19.34 -20.79
N ASN A 623 -5.82 18.49 -21.42
CA ASN A 623 -5.07 17.45 -20.72
C ASN A 623 -4.11 18.02 -19.66
N ALA A 624 -3.48 19.18 -19.87
CA ALA A 624 -2.59 19.76 -18.88
C ALA A 624 -3.37 20.24 -17.64
N SER A 625 -4.52 20.89 -17.83
CA SER A 625 -5.43 21.29 -16.73
C SER A 625 -5.92 20.09 -15.94
N ARG A 626 -6.36 19.03 -16.64
CA ARG A 626 -6.75 17.76 -16.02
C ARG A 626 -5.61 17.14 -15.21
N ASP A 627 -4.43 17.00 -15.81
CA ASP A 627 -3.28 16.33 -15.18
C ASP A 627 -2.77 17.12 -13.97
N ILE A 628 -2.91 18.45 -13.98
CA ILE A 628 -2.56 19.33 -12.85
C ILE A 628 -3.62 19.28 -11.75
N ALA A 629 -4.90 19.25 -12.09
CA ALA A 629 -5.98 19.03 -11.12
C ALA A 629 -5.82 17.66 -10.40
N ILE A 630 -5.32 16.64 -11.11
CA ILE A 630 -5.00 15.34 -10.52
C ILE A 630 -3.71 15.42 -9.68
N SER A 631 -2.61 15.91 -10.26
CA SER A 631 -1.30 15.84 -9.60
C SER A 631 -1.14 16.83 -8.44
N GLY A 632 -1.90 17.93 -8.46
CA GLY A 632 -1.82 19.02 -7.49
C GLY A 632 -0.52 19.84 -7.60
N CYS A 633 0.17 19.79 -8.74
CA CYS A 633 1.43 20.52 -8.92
C CYS A 633 1.66 20.91 -10.39
N THR A 634 2.32 22.04 -10.60
CA THR A 634 2.61 22.58 -11.95
C THR A 634 3.96 23.29 -11.99
N ARG A 635 4.45 23.61 -13.19
CA ARG A 635 5.63 24.46 -13.41
C ARG A 635 5.27 25.92 -13.70
N SER A 636 4.01 26.22 -13.99
CA SER A 636 3.52 27.60 -14.19
C SER A 636 3.28 28.23 -12.82
N ASP A 637 3.90 29.38 -12.57
CA ASP A 637 3.80 30.05 -11.25
C ASP A 637 2.36 30.56 -11.02
N ASN A 638 1.70 31.05 -12.08
CA ASN A 638 0.31 31.51 -12.03
C ASN A 638 -0.67 30.36 -11.75
N ALA A 639 -0.55 29.25 -12.47
CA ALA A 639 -1.35 28.06 -12.20
C ALA A 639 -1.05 27.49 -10.81
N GLN A 640 0.17 27.64 -10.32
CA GLN A 640 0.55 27.20 -8.99
C GLN A 640 -0.10 28.07 -7.90
N ALA A 641 -0.24 29.38 -8.15
CA ALA A 641 -0.96 30.31 -7.30
C ALA A 641 -2.46 29.98 -7.24
N LEU A 642 -3.08 29.55 -8.35
CA LEU A 642 -4.49 29.11 -8.37
C LEU A 642 -4.76 27.89 -7.46
N LEU A 643 -3.77 27.00 -7.32
CA LEU A 643 -3.89 25.80 -6.48
C LEU A 643 -3.66 26.07 -4.98
N ASN A 644 -3.19 27.27 -4.63
CA ASN A 644 -2.86 27.70 -3.27
C ASN A 644 -4.02 28.44 -2.62
#